data_AF-A0A139SI16-F1
#
_entry.id   AF-A0A139SI16-F1
#
_cell.length_a   1.000
_cell.length_b   1.000
_cell.length_c   1.000
_cell.angle_alpha   90.00
_cell.angle_beta   90.00
_cell.angle_gamma   90.00
#
_symmetry.space_group_name_H-M   'P 1'
#
loop_
_entity.id
_entity.type
_entity.pdbx_description
1 polymer ?
#
loop_
_entity_poly.entity_id
_entity_poly.type
_entity_poly.pdbx_seq_one_letter_code
_entity_poly.pdbx_strand_id
1 'polypeptide(L)'
;MPPDDAAVFFGALSSFGADLDAREEVVIAGGTSIGSLWFEGHEEGPGYTLSSDGGLTLGANVGDQEHIIAVADWYRSRETRIFAPTISIHSTAASTVRISNQSLAGLLISGQPTGINDPLATGSTFGIGSHKLQIRGGSMTHIASGLTGTGRIDVDTDRTQLILNANNSGWTNGSLNIVGHAIAVIKNSGALSATTTVNQFVTETELNPRSANGTLMLRSTLDTAPNGLTLAPKEIYVFSQGAGRSTNIDNPSGSDYRKAAGFSGAIYNDSGDNTISSAIKHSNPQFSALFPTWFYSRSGNLKLTGKIDIESSMFMKDGQGVITLTYADNVQFPDQGNKGTGGTQIVMGELRIENSHWALSGGFNAELSFATTLLLSGGVLGLGVDTHFTRKVSDGGWENGALPAGSVKWIGARGGFLARGTTEKTVNLTVSHGPPISSSVDNVTAGGRVNWHKGGFMGSWEHRFADKDTINMQNGGRLVLGSETYEGFLHWKNDIYFGNHAQFQAEYEALLADAGLDTNSRYTNQRVIEIQEGVAQMEGALSGEGFGLVKTGEGLLRLTSSASSYDGGTRIEAGALQGDVNNLNFTNLRLAGGVYMPNMKNRANEVFTVSLGTGNGEFRWLGSGGFAAGESSTTIRIGTDPESSLSWEDEHFLSDGSELILGHSLSSATLTWDKALETNGTQTVRVARGRLDSVDYDAVLNQSVSGTGLVIVGDGRLAMRAANALNTFSVRGATVTLNEAGALPGILVGGVLTGTQIFVRESGTLTLDNRTTDLAGRLGANSTLTLDGGTFRYRKGSGSGARDTETLGTLKLEGGSNTIAIEATGAMVLEFAGFDRNDDERATLDLISEAVFSPTGVRLQLPNAQNAFGDFGNMSPWATVNGTDWVSQDANGTITQLADYVTAAPGATWTTTSNINIGNTNRTLDQSRAVRSLRMGSGELNLAAGRTLTVDSGGLLFANGAAGKISGAGSLTTASGGTLYAHVYGSGSGGATAEINARITGGIDFVKAGPETLRLTSDGTSSFRNIYVHGGRLELDLGANGRINTTGKIIVGDRSGTDVLRLPKYNNQLTGERHIVLRGGNYGAGVLEFALKPAGLPGTTAFAGTTHRLKTLEVQGQGVIDFRGGEVGMANYLYIDELIIGVGSKLTIRNWFEGEDYLLVHRSKYDEYRYTDPSGLNGGILANTNQRVEFEGYSFLYIAHYNEDYYEVTPFPRQMATYFPEPSTYGAILGATGLGLLLWRRHKPRRPNQE
;
A
#
# COMPACT_ATOMS: atom_id res chain seq x y z
N MET A 1 -44.18 -33.48 2.02
CA MET A 1 -44.97 -34.14 0.96
C MET A 1 -45.45 -33.07 0.01
N PRO A 2 -45.33 -33.25 -1.32
CA PRO A 2 -45.97 -32.37 -2.27
C PRO A 2 -47.48 -32.36 -1.98
N PRO A 3 -48.13 -31.19 -1.97
CA PRO A 3 -49.58 -31.13 -1.92
C PRO A 3 -50.18 -31.75 -3.19
N ASP A 4 -51.43 -32.24 -3.12
CA ASP A 4 -52.14 -32.90 -4.24
C ASP A 4 -52.31 -31.99 -5.49
N ASP A 5 -51.95 -30.70 -5.37
CA ASP A 5 -52.02 -29.66 -6.39
C ASP A 5 -50.65 -29.35 -7.07
N ALA A 6 -49.59 -30.10 -6.76
CA ALA A 6 -48.29 -29.94 -7.43
C ALA A 6 -48.41 -30.21 -8.94
N ALA A 7 -48.29 -29.16 -9.77
CA ALA A 7 -48.48 -29.30 -11.22
C ALA A 7 -47.34 -30.09 -11.89
N VAL A 8 -46.11 -29.91 -11.42
CA VAL A 8 -44.94 -30.69 -11.83
C VAL A 8 -44.09 -30.99 -10.60
N PHE A 9 -43.89 -32.28 -10.34
CA PHE A 9 -43.12 -32.81 -9.22
C PHE A 9 -41.91 -33.60 -9.74
N PHE A 10 -40.72 -33.12 -9.42
CA PHE A 10 -39.46 -33.84 -9.62
C PHE A 10 -39.14 -34.59 -8.32
N GLY A 11 -39.62 -35.82 -8.25
CA GLY A 11 -39.37 -36.72 -7.12
C GLY A 11 -38.02 -37.40 -7.21
N ALA A 12 -37.49 -37.83 -6.07
CA ALA A 12 -36.23 -38.56 -5.99
C ALA A 12 -36.29 -39.85 -6.84
N LEU A 13 -35.60 -39.89 -7.97
CA LEU A 13 -35.39 -41.12 -8.74
C LEU A 13 -34.41 -42.01 -7.97
N SER A 14 -34.90 -43.12 -7.41
CA SER A 14 -34.14 -44.07 -6.57
C SER A 14 -33.04 -44.86 -7.30
N SER A 15 -32.72 -44.52 -8.55
CA SER A 15 -31.89 -45.33 -9.45
C SER A 15 -30.56 -44.71 -9.86
N PHE A 16 -30.21 -43.50 -9.41
CA PHE A 16 -28.88 -42.93 -9.64
C PHE A 16 -27.88 -43.52 -8.63
N GLY A 17 -27.05 -44.45 -9.08
CA GLY A 17 -25.97 -45.01 -8.25
C GLY A 17 -24.84 -44.00 -8.08
N ALA A 18 -24.47 -43.69 -6.84
CA ALA A 18 -23.23 -43.08 -6.29
C ALA A 18 -22.51 -41.92 -7.02
N ASP A 19 -22.94 -41.49 -8.20
CA ASP A 19 -22.32 -40.38 -8.92
C ASP A 19 -22.83 -39.06 -8.36
N LEU A 20 -22.09 -38.55 -7.37
CA LEU A 20 -22.29 -37.26 -6.76
C LEU A 20 -22.25 -36.10 -7.78
N ASP A 21 -21.80 -36.33 -9.03
CA ASP A 21 -21.72 -35.35 -10.10
C ASP A 21 -22.94 -35.24 -11.03
N ALA A 22 -23.85 -36.22 -11.02
CA ALA A 22 -25.00 -36.23 -11.91
C ALA A 22 -25.91 -35.01 -11.70
N ARG A 23 -26.46 -34.49 -12.80
CA ARG A 23 -27.55 -33.50 -12.81
C ARG A 23 -28.68 -34.04 -13.67
N GLU A 24 -29.90 -33.89 -13.19
CA GLU A 24 -31.06 -34.16 -14.02
C GLU A 24 -31.41 -32.89 -14.78
N GLU A 25 -31.16 -32.90 -16.10
CA GLU A 25 -31.51 -31.80 -16.99
C GLU A 25 -32.86 -32.06 -17.65
N VAL A 26 -33.80 -31.15 -17.43
CA VAL A 26 -35.14 -31.20 -17.99
C VAL A 26 -35.29 -30.03 -18.94
N VAL A 27 -35.45 -30.31 -20.23
CA VAL A 27 -35.61 -29.29 -21.28
C VAL A 27 -37.07 -29.19 -21.68
N ILE A 28 -37.69 -28.03 -21.48
CA ILE A 28 -39.05 -27.70 -21.92
C ILE A 28 -38.97 -26.94 -23.24
N ALA A 29 -39.50 -27.53 -24.32
CA ALA A 29 -39.58 -26.87 -25.62
C ALA A 29 -40.79 -25.91 -25.70
N GLY A 30 -40.54 -24.68 -26.14
CA GLY A 30 -41.53 -23.63 -26.32
C GLY A 30 -42.00 -22.95 -25.02
N GLY A 31 -42.93 -22.01 -25.17
CA GLY A 31 -43.55 -21.35 -24.01
C GLY A 31 -44.52 -22.27 -23.28
N THR A 32 -44.40 -22.38 -21.96
CA THR A 32 -45.19 -23.31 -21.13
C THR A 32 -45.74 -22.63 -19.90
N SER A 33 -46.97 -22.97 -19.52
CA SER A 33 -47.62 -22.52 -18.28
C SER A 33 -47.72 -23.68 -17.30
N ILE A 34 -47.17 -23.51 -16.11
CA ILE A 34 -47.12 -24.51 -15.03
C ILE A 34 -47.76 -23.91 -13.78
N GLY A 35 -48.46 -24.71 -13.00
CA GLY A 35 -48.98 -24.28 -11.69
C GLY A 35 -47.85 -24.06 -10.71
N SER A 36 -47.24 -25.14 -10.21
CA SER A 36 -46.14 -25.09 -9.26
C SER A 36 -45.03 -26.08 -9.65
N LEU A 37 -43.79 -25.73 -9.34
CA LEU A 37 -42.60 -26.57 -9.51
C LEU A 37 -42.12 -27.08 -8.15
N TRP A 38 -42.04 -28.39 -8.00
CA TRP A 38 -41.57 -29.01 -6.76
C TRP A 38 -40.35 -29.89 -7.05
N PHE A 39 -39.26 -29.65 -6.32
CA PHE A 39 -38.02 -30.41 -6.36
C PHE A 39 -37.80 -31.05 -5.00
N GLU A 40 -37.81 -32.38 -4.93
CA GLU A 40 -37.47 -33.13 -3.72
C GLU A 40 -35.99 -33.51 -3.76
N GLY A 41 -35.25 -33.14 -2.70
CA GLY A 41 -33.87 -33.54 -2.52
C GLY A 41 -33.77 -34.93 -1.90
N HIS A 42 -32.81 -35.72 -2.37
CA HIS A 42 -32.43 -37.00 -1.78
C HIS A 42 -31.09 -36.83 -1.05
N GLU A 43 -30.81 -37.64 -0.03
CA GLU A 43 -29.57 -37.55 0.77
C GLU A 43 -28.29 -37.66 -0.09
N GLU A 44 -28.42 -38.24 -1.29
CA GLU A 44 -27.36 -38.49 -2.27
C GLU A 44 -27.79 -38.19 -3.72
N GLY A 45 -28.83 -37.37 -3.92
CA GLY A 45 -29.45 -37.16 -5.25
C GLY A 45 -28.71 -36.14 -6.14
N PRO A 46 -28.92 -36.20 -7.49
CA PRO A 46 -28.42 -35.19 -8.42
C PRO A 46 -29.10 -33.83 -8.22
N GLY A 47 -28.40 -32.74 -8.53
CA GLY A 47 -29.03 -31.41 -8.62
C GLY A 47 -29.90 -31.29 -9.87
N TYR A 48 -31.01 -30.55 -9.81
CA TYR A 48 -31.90 -30.36 -10.96
C TYR A 48 -31.51 -29.15 -11.80
N THR A 49 -31.63 -29.25 -13.12
CA THR A 49 -31.55 -28.12 -14.04
C THR A 49 -32.77 -28.15 -14.97
N LEU A 50 -33.71 -27.25 -14.77
CA LEU A 50 -34.84 -27.02 -15.66
C LEU A 50 -34.45 -25.94 -16.66
N SER A 51 -34.46 -26.24 -17.96
CA SER A 51 -34.21 -25.26 -19.02
C SER A 51 -35.40 -25.16 -19.96
N SER A 52 -35.69 -23.96 -20.47
CA SER A 52 -36.69 -23.71 -21.50
C SER A 52 -36.15 -22.71 -22.51
N ASP A 53 -36.40 -22.96 -23.79
CA ASP A 53 -36.10 -22.06 -24.90
C ASP A 53 -37.21 -21.01 -25.13
N GLY A 54 -38.37 -21.17 -24.45
CA GLY A 54 -39.50 -20.25 -24.46
C GLY A 54 -39.82 -19.64 -23.09
N GLY A 55 -40.92 -18.89 -23.00
CA GLY A 55 -41.36 -18.29 -21.74
C GLY A 55 -41.98 -19.31 -20.78
N LEU A 56 -41.58 -19.29 -19.51
CA LEU A 56 -42.13 -20.11 -18.43
C LEU A 56 -43.09 -19.29 -17.58
N THR A 57 -44.39 -19.58 -17.66
CA THR A 57 -45.40 -18.96 -16.79
C THR A 57 -45.67 -19.86 -15.58
N LEU A 58 -45.45 -19.37 -14.36
CA LEU A 58 -45.68 -20.12 -13.10
C LEU A 58 -46.93 -19.60 -12.39
N GLY A 59 -47.60 -20.42 -11.60
CA GLY A 59 -48.75 -20.02 -10.78
C GLY A 59 -50.12 -20.20 -11.45
N ALA A 60 -50.21 -20.91 -12.57
CA ALA A 60 -51.51 -21.24 -13.16
C ALA A 60 -52.32 -22.13 -12.21
N ASN A 61 -53.50 -21.66 -11.79
CA ASN A 61 -54.38 -22.32 -10.81
C ASN A 61 -53.81 -22.46 -9.38
N VAL A 62 -52.79 -21.69 -9.03
CA VAL A 62 -52.22 -21.66 -7.67
C VAL A 62 -52.99 -20.65 -6.81
N GLY A 63 -53.46 -21.07 -5.64
CA GLY A 63 -54.17 -20.25 -4.66
C GLY A 63 -53.29 -19.19 -3.99
N ASP A 64 -53.91 -18.29 -3.22
CA ASP A 64 -53.17 -17.30 -2.42
C ASP A 64 -52.32 -18.03 -1.36
N GLN A 65 -51.07 -17.59 -1.20
CA GLN A 65 -50.05 -18.16 -0.32
C GLN A 65 -49.49 -19.54 -0.69
N GLU A 66 -49.85 -20.09 -1.84
CA GLU A 66 -49.29 -21.37 -2.28
C GLU A 66 -47.89 -21.23 -2.92
N HIS A 67 -47.21 -22.36 -3.05
CA HIS A 67 -45.85 -22.43 -3.58
C HIS A 67 -45.87 -22.46 -5.10
N ILE A 68 -45.18 -21.51 -5.75
CA ILE A 68 -44.90 -21.58 -7.19
C ILE A 68 -43.61 -22.34 -7.47
N ILE A 69 -42.66 -22.31 -6.52
CA ILE A 69 -41.44 -23.09 -6.54
C ILE A 69 -41.17 -23.58 -5.11
N ALA A 70 -40.95 -24.87 -4.94
CA ALA A 70 -40.51 -25.45 -3.69
C ALA A 70 -39.33 -26.40 -3.94
N VAL A 71 -38.20 -26.11 -3.30
CA VAL A 71 -37.02 -26.97 -3.28
C VAL A 71 -36.87 -27.48 -1.86
N ALA A 72 -37.22 -28.75 -1.66
CA ALA A 72 -37.15 -29.43 -0.37
C ALA A 72 -35.94 -30.37 -0.36
N ASP A 73 -34.74 -29.80 -0.28
CA ASP A 73 -33.49 -30.56 -0.15
C ASP A 73 -32.82 -30.22 1.17
N TRP A 74 -32.67 -31.18 2.08
CA TRP A 74 -32.03 -30.95 3.38
C TRP A 74 -30.52 -31.22 3.36
N TYR A 75 -29.99 -31.66 2.22
CA TYR A 75 -28.61 -32.11 2.06
C TYR A 75 -27.80 -31.17 1.15
N ARG A 76 -26.47 -31.35 1.12
CA ARG A 76 -25.51 -30.46 0.40
C ARG A 76 -25.46 -30.76 -1.11
N SER A 77 -26.54 -31.25 -1.70
CA SER A 77 -26.59 -31.80 -3.06
C SER A 77 -26.90 -30.74 -4.12
N ARG A 78 -25.96 -29.78 -4.32
CA ARG A 78 -25.89 -28.86 -5.47
C ARG A 78 -27.05 -27.85 -5.65
N GLU A 79 -26.70 -26.73 -6.27
CA GLU A 79 -27.66 -25.66 -6.58
C GLU A 79 -28.68 -26.11 -7.64
N THR A 80 -29.98 -26.05 -7.31
CA THR A 80 -31.08 -26.27 -8.27
C THR A 80 -31.16 -25.09 -9.24
N ARG A 81 -31.35 -25.34 -10.54
CA ARG A 81 -31.33 -24.28 -11.57
C ARG A 81 -32.58 -24.26 -12.42
N ILE A 82 -33.10 -23.06 -12.69
CA ILE A 82 -34.21 -22.81 -13.61
C ILE A 82 -33.74 -21.76 -14.62
N PHE A 83 -33.73 -22.13 -15.89
CA PHE A 83 -33.31 -21.33 -17.02
C PHE A 83 -34.47 -21.11 -17.98
N ALA A 84 -34.94 -19.87 -18.16
CA ALA A 84 -35.86 -19.52 -19.24
C ALA A 84 -35.71 -18.04 -19.64
N PRO A 85 -35.82 -17.70 -20.93
CA PRO A 85 -35.70 -16.31 -21.40
C PRO A 85 -36.71 -15.36 -20.70
N THR A 86 -37.91 -15.84 -20.40
CA THR A 86 -38.87 -15.10 -19.58
C THR A 86 -39.49 -16.05 -18.57
N ILE A 87 -39.48 -15.69 -17.30
CA ILE A 87 -40.25 -16.36 -16.25
C ILE A 87 -41.28 -15.37 -15.76
N SER A 88 -42.57 -15.68 -15.81
CA SER A 88 -43.63 -14.78 -15.35
C SER A 88 -44.59 -15.47 -14.40
N ILE A 89 -45.09 -14.76 -13.40
CA ILE A 89 -46.17 -15.27 -12.55
C ILE A 89 -47.51 -15.06 -13.26
N HIS A 90 -48.34 -16.10 -13.33
CA HIS A 90 -49.65 -16.11 -13.98
C HIS A 90 -50.58 -15.12 -13.31
N SER A 91 -51.20 -14.25 -14.11
CA SER A 91 -51.96 -13.09 -13.62
C SER A 91 -53.45 -13.23 -13.94
N THR A 92 -54.28 -13.38 -12.90
CA THR A 92 -55.72 -13.06 -12.94
C THR A 92 -56.15 -12.14 -11.79
N ALA A 93 -55.42 -12.08 -10.68
CA ALA A 93 -55.52 -11.08 -9.60
C ALA A 93 -54.20 -11.01 -8.80
N ALA A 94 -53.97 -9.92 -8.05
CA ALA A 94 -52.81 -9.82 -7.17
C ALA A 94 -52.91 -10.86 -6.03
N SER A 95 -51.99 -11.83 -6.03
CA SER A 95 -51.88 -12.89 -5.04
C SER A 95 -50.51 -12.88 -4.36
N THR A 96 -50.45 -13.46 -3.16
CA THR A 96 -49.20 -13.85 -2.50
C THR A 96 -48.77 -15.20 -3.06
N VAL A 97 -47.57 -15.32 -3.59
CA VAL A 97 -47.00 -16.60 -4.06
C VAL A 97 -45.66 -16.84 -3.40
N ARG A 98 -45.27 -18.11 -3.24
CA ARG A 98 -44.07 -18.49 -2.48
C ARG A 98 -43.03 -19.20 -3.33
N ILE A 99 -41.77 -18.81 -3.15
CA ILE A 99 -40.59 -19.62 -3.44
C ILE A 99 -40.05 -20.10 -2.10
N SER A 100 -40.08 -21.41 -1.87
CA SER A 100 -39.50 -22.02 -0.67
C SER A 100 -38.26 -22.80 -1.05
N ASN A 101 -37.09 -22.33 -0.64
CA ASN A 101 -35.83 -23.01 -0.88
C ASN A 101 -35.20 -23.50 0.43
N GLN A 102 -35.40 -24.78 0.73
CA GLN A 102 -34.75 -25.45 1.85
C GLN A 102 -33.38 -26.04 1.49
N SER A 103 -33.00 -26.07 0.19
CA SER A 103 -31.72 -26.61 -0.30
C SER A 103 -30.53 -25.87 0.23
N LEU A 104 -29.67 -26.51 1.03
CA LEU A 104 -28.40 -25.94 1.50
C LEU A 104 -27.46 -25.48 0.38
N ALA A 105 -27.65 -25.98 -0.84
CA ALA A 105 -26.81 -25.64 -1.99
C ALA A 105 -27.38 -24.53 -2.88
N GLY A 106 -28.62 -24.10 -2.65
CA GLY A 106 -29.22 -22.91 -3.26
C GLY A 106 -30.15 -23.18 -4.45
N LEU A 107 -30.80 -22.12 -4.93
CA LEU A 107 -31.70 -22.10 -6.08
C LEU A 107 -31.30 -20.95 -7.00
N LEU A 108 -30.96 -21.22 -8.26
CA LEU A 108 -30.67 -20.23 -9.30
C LEU A 108 -31.83 -20.11 -10.29
N ILE A 109 -32.31 -18.89 -10.48
CA ILE A 109 -33.31 -18.53 -11.49
C ILE A 109 -32.65 -17.55 -12.46
N SER A 110 -32.44 -17.96 -13.70
CA SER A 110 -31.76 -17.20 -14.75
C SER A 110 -32.40 -17.44 -16.12
N GLY A 111 -31.94 -16.79 -17.19
CA GLY A 111 -32.46 -17.02 -18.54
C GLY A 111 -31.52 -17.60 -19.57
N GLN A 112 -30.26 -17.89 -19.22
CA GLN A 112 -29.35 -18.66 -20.08
C GLN A 112 -28.51 -19.65 -19.25
N PRO A 113 -28.26 -20.87 -19.77
CA PRO A 113 -27.35 -21.84 -19.16
C PRO A 113 -25.87 -21.56 -19.44
N THR A 114 -25.54 -20.56 -20.26
CA THR A 114 -24.15 -20.28 -20.69
C THR A 114 -23.36 -19.59 -19.58
N GLY A 115 -22.56 -20.37 -18.85
CA GLY A 115 -21.48 -19.89 -17.97
C GLY A 115 -21.94 -19.05 -16.78
N ILE A 116 -21.74 -19.56 -15.56
CA ILE A 116 -22.03 -18.85 -14.28
C ILE A 116 -21.31 -17.48 -14.18
N ASN A 117 -20.32 -17.24 -15.05
CA ASN A 117 -19.45 -16.07 -15.03
C ASN A 117 -19.81 -15.00 -16.08
N ASP A 118 -20.92 -15.11 -16.82
CA ASP A 118 -21.41 -14.02 -17.67
C ASP A 118 -22.58 -13.27 -16.98
N PRO A 119 -22.30 -12.28 -16.12
CA PRO A 119 -23.32 -11.48 -15.44
C PRO A 119 -24.14 -10.59 -16.40
N LEU A 120 -23.91 -10.67 -17.71
CA LEU A 120 -24.52 -9.83 -18.74
C LEU A 120 -25.29 -10.64 -19.79
N ALA A 121 -25.93 -11.74 -19.42
CA ALA A 121 -27.02 -12.31 -20.23
C ALA A 121 -28.22 -11.33 -20.27
N THR A 122 -28.03 -10.18 -20.91
CA THR A 122 -28.98 -9.09 -21.05
C THR A 122 -30.17 -9.59 -21.85
N GLY A 123 -31.33 -9.66 -21.21
CA GLY A 123 -32.58 -9.96 -21.91
C GLY A 123 -33.51 -10.90 -21.15
N SER A 124 -33.03 -11.66 -20.17
CA SER A 124 -33.93 -12.50 -19.40
C SER A 124 -34.70 -11.71 -18.35
N THR A 125 -35.98 -12.05 -18.20
CA THR A 125 -36.86 -11.35 -17.24
C THR A 125 -37.54 -12.31 -16.27
N PHE A 126 -37.70 -11.88 -15.02
CA PHE A 126 -38.55 -12.52 -14.02
C PHE A 126 -39.70 -11.55 -13.68
N GLY A 127 -40.83 -11.73 -14.34
CA GLY A 127 -42.01 -10.89 -14.22
C GLY A 127 -42.81 -11.22 -12.97
N ILE A 128 -42.73 -10.33 -11.97
CA ILE A 128 -43.49 -10.43 -10.71
C ILE A 128 -44.91 -9.86 -10.87
N GLY A 129 -45.19 -9.09 -11.93
CA GLY A 129 -46.49 -8.44 -12.12
C GLY A 129 -46.80 -7.52 -10.94
N SER A 130 -48.01 -7.58 -10.39
CA SER A 130 -48.41 -6.88 -9.15
C SER A 130 -48.43 -7.81 -7.92
N HIS A 131 -47.80 -8.98 -7.99
CA HIS A 131 -47.89 -10.02 -6.97
C HIS A 131 -46.97 -9.74 -5.77
N LYS A 132 -47.25 -10.41 -4.65
CA LYS A 132 -46.35 -10.49 -3.50
C LYS A 132 -45.60 -11.83 -3.57
N LEU A 133 -44.31 -11.79 -3.86
CA LEU A 133 -43.45 -12.96 -3.91
C LEU A 133 -42.75 -13.16 -2.56
N GLN A 134 -43.10 -14.21 -1.81
CA GLN A 134 -42.38 -14.56 -0.59
C GLN A 134 -41.24 -15.52 -0.90
N ILE A 135 -40.02 -15.19 -0.52
CA ILE A 135 -38.87 -16.08 -0.53
C ILE A 135 -38.68 -16.60 0.89
N ARG A 136 -38.76 -17.92 1.07
CA ARG A 136 -38.62 -18.59 2.36
C ARG A 136 -37.60 -19.72 2.28
N GLY A 137 -37.09 -20.15 3.42
CA GLY A 137 -36.29 -21.37 3.56
C GLY A 137 -34.90 -21.14 4.17
N GLY A 138 -34.10 -22.19 4.22
CA GLY A 138 -32.83 -22.19 4.95
C GLY A 138 -31.61 -21.69 4.17
N SER A 139 -31.78 -21.23 2.92
CA SER A 139 -30.67 -21.08 1.98
C SER A 139 -30.85 -19.96 0.93
N MET A 140 -29.89 -19.87 0.00
CA MET A 140 -29.77 -18.86 -1.04
C MET A 140 -30.73 -19.10 -2.21
N THR A 141 -31.59 -18.12 -2.50
CA THR A 141 -32.33 -18.00 -3.76
C THR A 141 -31.70 -16.89 -4.59
N HIS A 142 -31.09 -17.23 -5.72
CA HIS A 142 -30.42 -16.31 -6.62
C HIS A 142 -31.31 -16.04 -7.84
N ILE A 143 -31.79 -14.80 -7.97
CA ILE A 143 -32.51 -14.33 -9.15
C ILE A 143 -31.54 -13.50 -10.00
N ALA A 144 -31.03 -14.13 -11.05
CA ALA A 144 -30.12 -13.53 -12.02
C ALA A 144 -30.83 -12.97 -13.27
N SER A 145 -32.15 -13.11 -13.36
CA SER A 145 -32.99 -12.47 -14.39
C SER A 145 -33.48 -11.09 -13.96
N GLY A 146 -33.66 -10.18 -14.92
CA GLY A 146 -34.17 -8.83 -14.66
C GLY A 146 -35.61 -8.85 -14.14
N LEU A 147 -35.85 -8.32 -12.95
CA LEU A 147 -37.18 -8.22 -12.37
C LEU A 147 -38.04 -7.21 -13.15
N THR A 148 -39.30 -7.56 -13.41
CA THR A 148 -40.28 -6.66 -14.02
C THR A 148 -41.62 -6.62 -13.28
N GLY A 149 -42.35 -5.51 -13.39
CA GLY A 149 -43.65 -5.30 -12.76
C GLY A 149 -43.62 -4.31 -11.59
N THR A 150 -44.69 -4.28 -10.79
CA THR A 150 -44.88 -3.39 -9.62
C THR A 150 -45.03 -4.17 -8.31
N GLY A 151 -44.80 -5.48 -8.33
CA GLY A 151 -44.98 -6.37 -7.20
C GLY A 151 -43.95 -6.18 -6.10
N ARG A 152 -44.09 -6.95 -5.03
CA ARG A 152 -43.24 -6.90 -3.84
C ARG A 152 -42.56 -8.23 -3.59
N ILE A 153 -41.30 -8.24 -3.18
CA ILE A 153 -40.59 -9.42 -2.71
C ILE A 153 -40.48 -9.35 -1.19
N ASP A 154 -40.93 -10.39 -0.48
CA ASP A 154 -40.70 -10.57 0.95
C ASP A 154 -39.68 -11.68 1.17
N VAL A 155 -38.50 -11.36 1.66
CA VAL A 155 -37.52 -12.35 2.12
C VAL A 155 -37.78 -12.60 3.60
N ASP A 156 -38.27 -13.80 3.91
CA ASP A 156 -38.88 -14.15 5.20
C ASP A 156 -38.24 -15.45 5.72
N THR A 157 -38.12 -15.63 7.04
CA THR A 157 -37.48 -16.73 7.82
C THR A 157 -36.00 -16.60 8.24
N ASP A 158 -35.63 -17.38 9.28
CA ASP A 158 -34.40 -17.26 10.09
C ASP A 158 -33.05 -17.41 9.35
N ARG A 159 -33.03 -17.82 8.07
CA ARG A 159 -31.79 -18.02 7.29
C ARG A 159 -31.95 -17.78 5.78
N THR A 160 -33.07 -17.23 5.32
CA THR A 160 -33.28 -17.06 3.87
C THR A 160 -32.31 -16.02 3.33
N GLN A 161 -31.62 -16.34 2.24
CA GLN A 161 -30.82 -15.38 1.51
C GLN A 161 -31.42 -15.17 0.11
N LEU A 162 -31.58 -13.91 -0.31
CA LEU A 162 -31.95 -13.55 -1.68
C LEU A 162 -30.74 -12.90 -2.36
N ILE A 163 -30.33 -13.36 -3.54
CA ILE A 163 -29.28 -12.72 -4.33
C ILE A 163 -29.92 -12.07 -5.56
N LEU A 164 -29.70 -10.77 -5.74
CA LEU A 164 -30.10 -10.02 -6.94
C LEU A 164 -28.85 -9.58 -7.70
N ASN A 165 -28.71 -10.08 -8.93
CA ASN A 165 -27.53 -9.84 -9.77
C ASN A 165 -27.85 -9.22 -11.14
N ALA A 166 -29.11 -9.00 -11.46
CA ALA A 166 -29.55 -8.46 -12.74
C ALA A 166 -29.80 -6.94 -12.69
N ASN A 167 -29.91 -6.30 -13.85
CA ASN A 167 -30.53 -4.99 -13.95
C ASN A 167 -32.06 -5.10 -13.86
N ASN A 168 -32.63 -4.55 -12.79
CA ASN A 168 -34.03 -4.60 -12.43
C ASN A 168 -34.75 -3.28 -12.74
N SER A 169 -34.29 -2.52 -13.75
CA SER A 169 -34.94 -1.26 -14.16
C SER A 169 -36.41 -1.42 -14.58
N GLY A 170 -36.84 -2.63 -14.94
CA GLY A 170 -38.24 -2.97 -15.22
C GLY A 170 -39.11 -3.18 -13.97
N TRP A 171 -38.52 -3.25 -12.77
CA TRP A 171 -39.24 -3.41 -11.50
C TRP A 171 -39.65 -2.04 -10.95
N THR A 172 -40.64 -1.45 -11.60
CA THR A 172 -41.12 -0.09 -11.35
C THR A 172 -42.03 -0.02 -10.13
N ASN A 173 -41.76 0.85 -9.16
CA ASN A 173 -42.48 0.96 -7.88
C ASN A 173 -42.53 -0.36 -7.08
N GLY A 174 -41.55 -1.24 -7.31
CA GLY A 174 -41.39 -2.48 -6.57
C GLY A 174 -41.01 -2.24 -5.12
N SER A 175 -41.18 -3.26 -4.27
CA SER A 175 -40.62 -3.22 -2.91
C SER A 175 -39.89 -4.51 -2.55
N LEU A 176 -38.72 -4.38 -1.92
CA LEU A 176 -37.95 -5.47 -1.35
C LEU A 176 -38.06 -5.40 0.17
N ASN A 177 -38.74 -6.37 0.77
CA ASN A 177 -38.87 -6.46 2.21
C ASN A 177 -37.96 -7.56 2.74
N ILE A 178 -37.10 -7.23 3.71
CA ILE A 178 -36.17 -8.16 4.35
C ILE A 178 -36.63 -8.30 5.80
N VAL A 179 -37.09 -9.49 6.17
CA VAL A 179 -37.81 -9.73 7.42
C VAL A 179 -37.08 -10.80 8.23
N GLY A 180 -37.05 -10.65 9.56
CA GLY A 180 -36.36 -11.61 10.43
C GLY A 180 -34.86 -11.67 10.11
N HIS A 181 -34.18 -12.78 10.33
CA HIS A 181 -32.74 -12.92 10.05
C HIS A 181 -32.35 -13.02 8.55
N ALA A 182 -33.24 -12.64 7.63
CA ALA A 182 -33.00 -12.76 6.21
C ALA A 182 -31.89 -11.82 5.71
N ILE A 183 -31.18 -12.22 4.65
CA ILE A 183 -30.16 -11.40 3.99
C ILE A 183 -30.53 -11.21 2.52
N ALA A 184 -30.57 -9.97 2.04
CA ALA A 184 -30.63 -9.70 0.60
C ALA A 184 -29.26 -9.23 0.11
N VAL A 185 -28.63 -10.01 -0.75
CA VAL A 185 -27.32 -9.73 -1.35
C VAL A 185 -27.50 -9.06 -2.71
N ILE A 186 -26.92 -7.87 -2.85
CA ILE A 186 -26.91 -7.09 -4.07
C ILE A 186 -25.54 -7.21 -4.74
N LYS A 187 -25.54 -7.63 -6.00
CA LYS A 187 -24.33 -7.86 -6.80
C LYS A 187 -24.21 -6.99 -8.05
N ASN A 188 -25.23 -6.19 -8.35
CA ASN A 188 -25.27 -5.34 -9.55
C ASN A 188 -25.86 -3.96 -9.23
N SER A 189 -25.31 -2.89 -9.81
CA SER A 189 -25.80 -1.51 -9.62
C SER A 189 -27.26 -1.32 -10.05
N GLY A 190 -27.74 -2.11 -11.03
CA GLY A 190 -29.13 -2.12 -11.47
C GLY A 190 -30.05 -3.03 -10.66
N ALA A 191 -29.55 -3.79 -9.67
CA ALA A 191 -30.34 -4.79 -8.94
C ALA A 191 -31.49 -4.20 -8.11
N LEU A 192 -31.41 -2.92 -7.77
CA LEU A 192 -32.50 -2.16 -7.17
C LEU A 192 -32.83 -1.01 -8.12
N SER A 193 -34.08 -0.95 -8.61
CA SER A 193 -34.49 0.11 -9.52
C SER A 193 -34.56 1.44 -8.77
N ALA A 194 -34.45 2.56 -9.49
CA ALA A 194 -34.58 3.90 -8.89
C ALA A 194 -35.95 4.17 -8.24
N THR A 195 -36.93 3.30 -8.51
CA THR A 195 -38.29 3.38 -7.95
C THR A 195 -38.56 2.30 -6.89
N THR A 196 -37.61 1.39 -6.66
CA THR A 196 -37.75 0.32 -5.66
C THR A 196 -37.61 0.89 -4.25
N THR A 197 -38.52 0.53 -3.34
CA THR A 197 -38.36 0.77 -1.91
C THR A 197 -37.81 -0.48 -1.23
N VAL A 198 -36.73 -0.35 -0.44
CA VAL A 198 -36.25 -1.44 0.41
C VAL A 198 -36.78 -1.24 1.82
N ASN A 199 -37.42 -2.25 2.42
CA ASN A 199 -37.90 -2.18 3.79
C ASN A 199 -37.33 -3.31 4.64
N GLN A 200 -36.80 -2.99 5.81
CA GLN A 200 -36.40 -3.96 6.82
C GLN A 200 -37.43 -3.95 7.94
N PHE A 201 -38.08 -5.09 8.16
CA PHE A 201 -39.17 -5.23 9.13
C PHE A 201 -38.85 -6.27 10.19
N VAL A 202 -39.40 -6.04 11.38
CA VAL A 202 -39.61 -7.08 12.40
C VAL A 202 -41.00 -7.66 12.19
N THR A 203 -41.13 -8.99 12.23
CA THR A 203 -42.45 -9.63 12.29
C THR A 203 -43.20 -9.20 13.54
N GLU A 204 -44.34 -8.52 13.39
CA GLU A 204 -45.17 -7.98 14.49
C GLU A 204 -45.59 -9.02 15.54
N THR A 205 -45.50 -10.31 15.24
CA THR A 205 -45.98 -11.40 16.10
C THR A 205 -44.95 -11.91 17.13
N GLU A 206 -43.67 -11.54 17.04
CA GLU A 206 -42.67 -12.00 18.01
C GLU A 206 -42.48 -10.98 19.15
N LEU A 207 -43.03 -11.29 20.32
CA LEU A 207 -42.87 -10.55 21.59
C LEU A 207 -41.41 -10.45 22.09
N ASN A 208 -40.45 -11.06 21.40
CA ASN A 208 -39.02 -10.98 21.72
C ASN A 208 -38.23 -10.36 20.55
N PRO A 209 -38.21 -9.02 20.43
CA PRO A 209 -37.59 -8.30 19.31
C PRO A 209 -36.05 -8.43 19.21
N ARG A 210 -35.41 -9.21 20.10
CA ARG A 210 -33.94 -9.25 20.24
C ARG A 210 -33.19 -10.01 19.13
N SER A 211 -33.87 -10.68 18.20
CA SER A 211 -33.21 -11.53 17.20
C SER A 211 -33.61 -11.25 15.74
N ALA A 212 -34.84 -10.85 15.44
CA ALA A 212 -35.38 -10.94 14.09
C ALA A 212 -35.15 -9.70 13.19
N ASN A 213 -33.92 -9.43 12.71
CA ASN A 213 -33.62 -8.27 11.85
C ASN A 213 -32.91 -8.59 10.53
N GLY A 214 -33.44 -8.01 9.45
CA GLY A 214 -33.00 -8.27 8.08
C GLY A 214 -31.75 -7.48 7.71
N THR A 215 -30.91 -8.02 6.83
CA THR A 215 -29.66 -7.38 6.38
C THR A 215 -29.70 -7.12 4.87
N LEU A 216 -29.39 -5.89 4.44
CA LEU A 216 -29.06 -5.58 3.04
C LEU A 216 -27.54 -5.68 2.86
N MET A 217 -27.08 -6.68 2.11
CA MET A 217 -25.67 -6.93 1.86
C MET A 217 -25.26 -6.46 0.47
N LEU A 218 -24.12 -5.77 0.38
CA LEU A 218 -23.49 -5.35 -0.86
C LEU A 218 -22.24 -6.19 -1.09
N ARG A 219 -22.14 -6.79 -2.27
CA ARG A 219 -20.98 -7.57 -2.70
C ARG A 219 -20.73 -7.26 -4.16
N SER A 220 -19.80 -6.36 -4.46
CA SER A 220 -19.35 -6.15 -5.84
C SER A 220 -18.77 -7.46 -6.36
N THR A 221 -19.28 -7.96 -7.47
CA THR A 221 -18.66 -9.10 -8.16
C THR A 221 -17.26 -8.69 -8.61
N LEU A 222 -16.26 -9.49 -8.26
CA LEU A 222 -14.84 -9.24 -8.53
C LEU A 222 -14.53 -9.00 -10.02
N ASP A 223 -15.42 -9.40 -10.93
CA ASP A 223 -15.09 -9.51 -12.37
C ASP A 223 -15.53 -8.32 -13.26
N THR A 224 -16.38 -7.38 -12.82
CA THR A 224 -17.02 -6.43 -13.78
C THR A 224 -17.12 -4.96 -13.38
N ALA A 225 -16.73 -4.56 -12.17
CA ALA A 225 -16.79 -3.15 -11.77
C ALA A 225 -15.60 -2.77 -10.87
N PRO A 226 -14.50 -2.24 -11.43
CA PRO A 226 -13.46 -1.57 -10.64
C PRO A 226 -14.00 -0.39 -9.81
N ASN A 227 -15.23 0.05 -10.07
CA ASN A 227 -15.87 1.20 -9.43
C ASN A 227 -16.89 0.83 -8.34
N GLY A 228 -16.98 -0.44 -7.91
CA GLY A 228 -17.99 -0.91 -6.96
C GLY A 228 -19.45 -0.75 -7.44
N LEU A 229 -20.42 -1.08 -6.58
CA LEU A 229 -21.85 -0.99 -6.86
C LEU A 229 -22.33 0.43 -6.61
N THR A 230 -23.14 1.00 -7.51
CA THR A 230 -23.85 2.26 -7.27
C THR A 230 -25.34 1.99 -7.22
N LEU A 231 -25.92 2.10 -6.03
CA LEU A 231 -27.34 1.84 -5.77
C LEU A 231 -28.07 3.15 -5.51
N ALA A 232 -29.19 3.32 -6.21
CA ALA A 232 -30.07 4.47 -6.06
C ALA A 232 -31.56 4.08 -5.91
N PRO A 233 -31.95 3.09 -5.07
CA PRO A 233 -33.38 2.86 -4.79
C PRO A 233 -34.11 4.13 -4.35
N LYS A 234 -35.45 4.12 -4.41
CA LYS A 234 -36.25 5.27 -3.99
C LYS A 234 -35.93 5.64 -2.53
N GLU A 235 -36.04 4.67 -1.63
CA GLU A 235 -35.79 4.80 -0.20
C GLU A 235 -35.37 3.43 0.39
N ILE A 236 -34.57 3.46 1.46
CA ILE A 236 -34.20 2.27 2.25
C ILE A 236 -34.67 2.50 3.68
N TYR A 237 -35.60 1.69 4.15
CA TYR A 237 -36.04 1.69 5.54
C TYR A 237 -35.28 0.61 6.32
N VAL A 238 -34.49 1.00 7.31
CA VAL A 238 -33.69 0.13 8.19
C VAL A 238 -34.33 0.03 9.57
N PHE A 239 -34.14 -1.10 10.28
CA PHE A 239 -34.65 -1.29 11.64
C PHE A 239 -33.50 -1.47 12.65
N SER A 240 -33.62 -0.83 13.83
CA SER A 240 -32.63 -0.88 14.90
C SER A 240 -32.79 -2.12 15.79
N GLN A 241 -32.10 -3.21 15.47
CA GLN A 241 -31.54 -4.16 16.44
C GLN A 241 -30.60 -5.15 15.72
N GLY A 242 -29.41 -5.37 16.27
CA GLY A 242 -28.43 -6.30 15.72
C GLY A 242 -28.46 -7.63 16.48
N ALA A 243 -28.80 -8.70 15.78
CA ALA A 243 -28.27 -10.06 15.96
C ALA A 243 -28.82 -10.97 14.85
N GLY A 244 -28.63 -10.62 13.58
CA GLY A 244 -28.59 -11.64 12.56
C GLY A 244 -27.41 -12.54 12.84
N ARG A 245 -27.64 -13.78 13.28
CA ARG A 245 -26.58 -14.79 13.23
C ARG A 245 -26.23 -14.94 11.76
N SER A 246 -25.15 -14.31 11.32
CA SER A 246 -24.47 -14.65 10.07
C SER A 246 -23.88 -16.05 10.25
N THR A 247 -24.75 -17.07 10.28
CA THR A 247 -24.34 -18.45 10.11
C THR A 247 -24.16 -18.65 8.63
N ASN A 248 -22.91 -18.67 8.20
CA ASN A 248 -22.44 -19.17 6.91
C ASN A 248 -22.88 -18.40 5.68
N ILE A 249 -22.01 -17.50 5.24
CA ILE A 249 -21.86 -17.29 3.79
C ILE A 249 -20.77 -18.23 3.24
N ASP A 250 -19.79 -18.67 4.06
CA ASP A 250 -18.63 -19.41 3.55
C ASP A 250 -18.37 -20.83 4.15
N ASN A 251 -18.79 -21.20 5.38
CA ASN A 251 -18.48 -22.56 5.90
C ASN A 251 -19.29 -23.07 7.13
N PRO A 252 -20.22 -24.05 6.98
CA PRO A 252 -21.08 -24.53 8.07
C PRO A 252 -20.51 -25.35 9.23
N SER A 253 -19.22 -25.70 9.26
CA SER A 253 -18.73 -26.74 10.19
C SER A 253 -17.64 -26.33 11.20
N GLY A 254 -17.25 -25.05 11.30
CA GLY A 254 -16.20 -24.63 12.25
C GLY A 254 -16.73 -24.30 13.66
N SER A 255 -16.21 -24.96 14.70
CA SER A 255 -16.59 -24.69 16.11
C SER A 255 -16.09 -23.34 16.67
N ASP A 256 -15.20 -22.64 15.98
CA ASP A 256 -14.65 -21.33 16.39
C ASP A 256 -15.49 -20.11 15.94
N TYR A 257 -16.64 -20.33 15.29
CA TYR A 257 -17.52 -19.31 14.70
C TYR A 257 -18.28 -18.40 15.70
N ARG A 258 -18.09 -18.58 17.02
CA ARG A 258 -18.82 -17.78 18.03
C ARG A 258 -18.32 -16.34 18.18
N LYS A 259 -17.13 -15.99 17.67
CA LYS A 259 -16.51 -14.67 17.92
C LYS A 259 -16.85 -13.57 16.90
N ALA A 260 -17.28 -13.91 15.68
CA ALA A 260 -17.72 -12.93 14.67
C ALA A 260 -19.25 -12.86 14.48
N ALA A 261 -20.00 -13.76 15.12
CA ALA A 261 -21.45 -13.94 14.93
C ALA A 261 -22.33 -12.92 15.69
N GLY A 262 -21.78 -11.78 16.12
CA GLY A 262 -22.49 -10.83 16.98
C GLY A 262 -23.40 -9.86 16.23
N PHE A 263 -22.98 -9.32 15.07
CA PHE A 263 -23.60 -8.10 14.55
C PHE A 263 -23.55 -8.03 13.01
N SER A 264 -24.49 -8.67 12.31
CA SER A 264 -24.77 -8.29 10.92
C SER A 264 -25.52 -6.94 10.93
N GLY A 265 -24.95 -5.94 10.25
CA GLY A 265 -25.56 -4.61 10.19
C GLY A 265 -26.86 -4.58 9.38
N ALA A 266 -27.66 -3.53 9.55
CA ALA A 266 -28.79 -3.23 8.65
C ALA A 266 -28.30 -3.10 7.20
N ILE A 267 -27.12 -2.52 7.00
CA ILE A 267 -26.39 -2.51 5.74
C ILE A 267 -25.01 -3.14 5.97
N TYR A 268 -24.65 -4.11 5.13
CA TYR A 268 -23.39 -4.85 5.20
C TYR A 268 -22.61 -4.70 3.88
N ASN A 269 -21.45 -4.07 3.93
CA ASN A 269 -20.51 -3.97 2.82
C ASN A 269 -19.45 -5.06 2.95
N ASP A 270 -19.49 -6.08 2.09
CA ASP A 270 -18.53 -7.20 2.15
C ASP A 270 -17.17 -6.85 1.52
N SER A 271 -17.22 -6.21 0.36
CA SER A 271 -16.04 -5.75 -0.39
C SER A 271 -16.43 -4.72 -1.45
N GLY A 272 -15.42 -4.03 -1.98
CA GLY A 272 -15.56 -3.02 -3.05
C GLY A 272 -15.98 -1.64 -2.57
N ASP A 273 -15.86 -0.67 -3.47
CA ASP A 273 -16.19 0.74 -3.26
C ASP A 273 -17.65 1.03 -3.62
N ASN A 274 -18.57 0.55 -2.79
CA ASN A 274 -20.00 0.64 -3.06
C ASN A 274 -20.59 1.99 -2.63
N THR A 275 -21.52 2.53 -3.40
CA THR A 275 -22.23 3.78 -3.16
C THR A 275 -23.73 3.53 -3.02
N ILE A 276 -24.37 4.08 -1.99
CA ILE A 276 -25.82 4.19 -1.84
C ILE A 276 -26.20 5.66 -1.87
N SER A 277 -26.97 6.09 -2.87
CA SER A 277 -27.43 7.48 -3.00
C SER A 277 -28.83 7.76 -2.50
N SER A 278 -29.51 6.72 -2.01
CA SER A 278 -30.89 6.78 -1.51
C SER A 278 -30.98 7.32 -0.10
N ALA A 279 -32.13 7.90 0.24
CA ALA A 279 -32.44 8.18 1.64
C ALA A 279 -32.54 6.88 2.45
N ILE A 280 -31.88 6.85 3.59
CA ILE A 280 -31.91 5.74 4.56
C ILE A 280 -32.74 6.22 5.74
N LYS A 281 -33.88 5.58 6.01
CA LYS A 281 -34.85 5.98 7.03
C LYS A 281 -35.01 4.90 8.09
N HIS A 282 -35.36 5.24 9.32
CA HIS A 282 -35.79 4.23 10.29
C HIS A 282 -37.23 3.73 9.99
N SER A 283 -37.48 2.42 10.02
CA SER A 283 -38.81 1.86 9.68
C SER A 283 -39.86 2.03 10.78
N ASN A 284 -39.47 2.24 12.05
CA ASN A 284 -40.42 2.48 13.15
C ASN A 284 -39.86 3.43 14.24
N PRO A 285 -40.37 4.66 14.40
CA PRO A 285 -39.85 5.62 15.38
C PRO A 285 -40.20 5.27 16.85
N GLN A 286 -41.13 4.35 17.11
CA GLN A 286 -41.53 4.04 18.50
C GLN A 286 -40.54 3.15 19.25
N PHE A 287 -39.71 2.36 18.56
CA PHE A 287 -38.75 1.44 19.16
C PHE A 287 -37.29 1.89 19.05
N SER A 288 -37.01 2.98 18.35
CA SER A 288 -35.64 3.39 17.99
C SER A 288 -34.81 3.89 19.18
N ALA A 289 -35.43 4.46 20.21
CA ALA A 289 -34.77 5.06 21.37
C ALA A 289 -33.79 4.14 22.12
N LEU A 290 -33.95 2.82 22.04
CA LEU A 290 -33.21 1.86 22.85
C LEU A 290 -32.10 1.13 22.09
N PHE A 291 -32.03 1.25 20.76
CA PHE A 291 -31.19 0.36 19.97
C PHE A 291 -30.43 1.05 18.83
N PRO A 292 -29.17 0.68 18.59
CA PRO A 292 -28.39 1.20 17.47
C PRO A 292 -28.78 0.60 16.12
N THR A 293 -28.64 1.42 15.07
CA THR A 293 -28.66 1.01 13.66
C THR A 293 -27.23 0.73 13.20
N TRP A 294 -26.95 -0.51 12.83
CA TRP A 294 -25.61 -0.97 12.48
C TRP A 294 -25.32 -0.85 10.99
N PHE A 295 -24.17 -0.28 10.65
CA PHE A 295 -23.58 -0.20 9.32
C PHE A 295 -22.23 -0.91 9.38
N TYR A 296 -22.09 -2.00 8.63
CA TYR A 296 -20.91 -2.83 8.66
C TYR A 296 -20.13 -2.68 7.35
N SER A 297 -18.82 -2.46 7.42
CA SER A 297 -17.94 -2.55 6.25
C SER A 297 -16.76 -3.46 6.55
N ARG A 298 -16.71 -4.64 5.94
CA ARG A 298 -15.63 -5.61 6.12
C ARG A 298 -14.35 -5.12 5.47
N SER A 299 -14.45 -4.75 4.19
CA SER A 299 -13.38 -4.25 3.33
C SER A 299 -13.96 -3.28 2.30
N GLY A 300 -13.11 -2.44 1.69
CA GLY A 300 -13.54 -1.40 0.74
C GLY A 300 -14.26 -0.20 1.38
N ASN A 301 -14.76 0.69 0.54
CA ASN A 301 -15.46 1.92 0.94
C ASN A 301 -16.98 1.83 0.70
N LEU A 302 -17.79 1.94 1.75
CA LEU A 302 -19.23 2.14 1.63
C LEU A 302 -19.57 3.64 1.66
N LYS A 303 -19.85 4.24 0.51
CA LYS A 303 -20.24 5.64 0.38
C LYS A 303 -21.76 5.82 0.49
N LEU A 304 -22.24 6.50 1.53
CA LEU A 304 -23.62 6.89 1.73
C LEU A 304 -23.78 8.36 1.30
N THR A 305 -24.34 8.59 0.12
CA THR A 305 -24.53 9.94 -0.45
C THR A 305 -25.94 10.47 -0.27
N GLY A 306 -26.92 9.62 0.07
CA GLY A 306 -28.28 10.03 0.41
C GLY A 306 -28.47 10.44 1.87
N LYS A 307 -29.63 11.05 2.18
CA LYS A 307 -29.97 11.50 3.54
C LYS A 307 -30.15 10.32 4.49
N ILE A 308 -29.50 10.34 5.64
CA ILE A 308 -29.69 9.35 6.72
C ILE A 308 -30.63 9.97 7.76
N ASP A 309 -31.82 9.38 7.92
CA ASP A 309 -32.89 9.81 8.82
C ASP A 309 -33.27 8.66 9.77
N ILE A 310 -32.43 8.46 10.79
CA ILE A 310 -32.58 7.41 11.81
C ILE A 310 -33.03 7.96 13.16
N GLU A 311 -34.07 8.82 13.15
CA GLU A 311 -34.62 9.47 14.35
C GLU A 311 -34.77 8.49 15.54
N SER A 312 -34.24 8.92 16.69
CA SER A 312 -34.15 8.18 17.96
C SER A 312 -33.24 6.96 18.01
N SER A 313 -32.51 6.59 16.95
CA SER A 313 -31.51 5.51 16.97
C SER A 313 -30.06 6.03 16.97
N MET A 314 -29.12 5.20 17.45
CA MET A 314 -27.67 5.45 17.39
C MET A 314 -27.10 4.94 16.05
N PHE A 315 -26.30 5.74 15.35
CA PHE A 315 -25.52 5.28 14.19
C PHE A 315 -24.34 4.44 14.67
N MET A 316 -24.27 3.15 14.33
CA MET A 316 -23.11 2.32 14.68
C MET A 316 -22.35 1.89 13.43
N LYS A 317 -21.08 2.27 13.35
CA LYS A 317 -20.11 1.78 12.36
C LYS A 317 -19.38 0.58 12.96
N ASP A 318 -19.39 -0.57 12.29
CA ASP A 318 -18.51 -1.71 12.57
C ASP A 318 -17.76 -2.22 11.32
N GLY A 319 -16.74 -3.07 11.52
CA GLY A 319 -15.87 -3.63 10.48
C GLY A 319 -14.62 -2.79 10.14
N GLN A 320 -13.64 -3.40 9.48
CA GLN A 320 -12.33 -2.77 9.19
C GLN A 320 -12.38 -1.76 8.02
N GLY A 321 -13.38 -1.86 7.15
CA GLY A 321 -13.54 -1.00 5.99
C GLY A 321 -13.93 0.44 6.32
N VAL A 322 -14.05 1.25 5.27
CA VAL A 322 -14.42 2.67 5.36
C VAL A 322 -15.92 2.79 5.12
N ILE A 323 -16.59 3.66 5.89
CA ILE A 323 -17.93 4.16 5.56
C ILE A 323 -17.83 5.65 5.36
N THR A 324 -18.27 6.16 4.21
CA THR A 324 -18.13 7.57 3.84
C THR A 324 -19.50 8.24 3.75
N LEU A 325 -19.74 9.31 4.51
CA LEU A 325 -20.95 10.12 4.51
C LEU A 325 -20.73 11.39 3.68
N THR A 326 -21.58 11.65 2.68
CA THR A 326 -21.34 12.77 1.73
C THR A 326 -22.55 13.63 1.40
N TYR A 327 -23.70 13.44 2.06
CA TYR A 327 -24.96 14.13 1.72
C TYR A 327 -24.77 15.66 1.59
N ALA A 328 -25.06 16.20 0.39
CA ALA A 328 -24.65 17.54 -0.04
C ALA A 328 -25.82 18.52 -0.32
N ASP A 329 -27.05 18.24 0.14
CA ASP A 329 -28.16 19.14 -0.19
C ASP A 329 -28.17 20.44 0.64
N ASN A 330 -28.07 21.53 -0.12
CA ASN A 330 -28.44 22.92 0.12
C ASN A 330 -28.07 23.53 1.50
N VAL A 331 -26.96 24.29 1.49
CA VAL A 331 -26.36 25.07 2.59
C VAL A 331 -27.34 26.05 3.27
N GLN A 332 -28.54 26.29 2.72
CA GLN A 332 -29.49 27.28 3.23
C GLN A 332 -30.39 26.83 4.39
N PHE A 333 -30.48 25.55 4.77
CA PHE A 333 -31.36 25.10 5.87
C PHE A 333 -30.70 24.08 6.83
N PRO A 334 -30.34 24.50 8.07
CA PRO A 334 -29.87 23.65 9.18
C PRO A 334 -30.61 22.33 9.44
N ASP A 335 -31.91 22.30 9.17
CA ASP A 335 -32.80 21.22 9.64
C ASP A 335 -32.94 20.05 8.64
N GLN A 336 -32.24 20.11 7.50
CA GLN A 336 -32.36 19.14 6.40
C GLN A 336 -31.24 18.08 6.35
N GLY A 337 -30.21 18.20 7.20
CA GLY A 337 -29.08 17.26 7.28
C GLY A 337 -29.45 15.84 7.74
N ASN A 338 -28.44 14.97 7.90
CA ASN A 338 -28.66 13.65 8.48
C ASN A 338 -29.25 13.80 9.90
N LYS A 339 -30.30 13.05 10.21
CA LYS A 339 -30.97 13.03 11.50
C LYS A 339 -30.70 11.73 12.24
N GLY A 340 -30.22 11.83 13.47
CA GLY A 340 -30.09 10.71 14.40
C GLY A 340 -29.91 11.24 15.81
N THR A 341 -30.87 11.01 16.70
CA THR A 341 -30.84 11.57 18.06
C THR A 341 -30.18 10.62 19.08
N GLY A 342 -29.84 9.38 18.70
CA GLY A 342 -29.23 8.38 19.58
C GLY A 342 -27.69 8.40 19.67
N GLY A 343 -27.00 9.30 18.96
CA GLY A 343 -25.54 9.39 18.95
C GLY A 343 -24.85 8.58 17.83
N THR A 344 -23.52 8.54 17.83
CA THR A 344 -22.70 7.78 16.87
C THR A 344 -21.69 6.90 17.60
N GLN A 345 -21.56 5.63 17.23
CA GLN A 345 -20.52 4.72 17.72
C GLN A 345 -19.67 4.19 16.56
N ILE A 346 -18.34 4.19 16.71
CA ILE A 346 -17.40 3.63 15.74
C ILE A 346 -16.60 2.52 16.43
N VAL A 347 -16.94 1.28 16.10
CA VAL A 347 -16.37 0.09 16.72
C VAL A 347 -15.02 -0.27 16.10
N MET A 348 -14.92 -0.32 14.78
CA MET A 348 -13.68 -0.62 14.03
C MET A 348 -13.59 0.25 12.77
N GLY A 349 -12.45 0.24 12.07
CA GLY A 349 -12.24 0.92 10.76
C GLY A 349 -12.36 2.45 10.78
N GLU A 350 -12.64 3.07 9.63
CA GLU A 350 -12.90 4.53 9.50
C GLU A 350 -14.38 4.89 9.18
N LEU A 351 -14.96 5.88 9.88
CA LEU A 351 -16.15 6.61 9.41
C LEU A 351 -15.68 7.94 8.84
N ARG A 352 -15.89 8.21 7.56
CA ARG A 352 -15.43 9.42 6.86
C ARG A 352 -16.61 10.35 6.59
N ILE A 353 -16.41 11.66 6.69
CA ILE A 353 -17.39 12.70 6.37
C ILE A 353 -16.76 13.62 5.31
N GLU A 354 -17.12 13.57 4.02
CA GLU A 354 -16.32 14.28 2.99
C GLU A 354 -16.73 15.74 2.75
N ASN A 355 -18.04 16.08 2.77
CA ASN A 355 -18.52 17.34 2.17
C ASN A 355 -19.65 18.07 2.93
N SER A 356 -20.02 17.64 4.14
CA SER A 356 -21.20 18.18 4.82
C SER A 356 -20.87 18.86 6.14
N HIS A 357 -21.12 20.17 6.19
CA HIS A 357 -21.15 21.00 7.40
C HIS A 357 -22.13 20.45 8.48
N TRP A 358 -22.92 19.41 8.16
CA TRP A 358 -24.09 18.95 8.91
C TRP A 358 -24.29 17.42 8.87
N ALA A 359 -23.26 16.62 8.53
CA ALA A 359 -23.40 15.15 8.43
C ALA A 359 -23.88 14.46 9.72
N LEU A 360 -23.77 15.14 10.85
CA LEU A 360 -24.19 14.70 12.18
C LEU A 360 -25.04 15.78 12.89
N SER A 361 -25.71 16.67 12.16
CA SER A 361 -26.36 17.86 12.73
C SER A 361 -27.75 17.65 13.33
N GLY A 362 -28.30 16.45 13.30
CA GLY A 362 -29.46 16.12 14.13
C GLY A 362 -29.05 16.19 15.60
N GLY A 363 -29.45 17.26 16.28
CA GLY A 363 -28.98 17.62 17.62
C GLY A 363 -28.81 16.42 18.56
N PHE A 364 -27.66 16.40 19.24
CA PHE A 364 -27.42 15.63 20.47
C PHE A 364 -28.32 16.16 21.60
N ASN A 365 -29.63 16.15 21.40
CA ASN A 365 -30.62 16.44 22.40
C ASN A 365 -30.74 15.20 23.26
N ALA A 366 -30.07 15.25 24.40
CA ALA A 366 -30.28 14.32 25.48
C ALA A 366 -31.72 14.50 25.97
N GLU A 367 -32.62 13.61 25.56
CA GLU A 367 -33.80 13.26 26.38
C GLU A 367 -33.71 11.81 26.88
N LEU A 368 -32.66 11.07 26.53
CA LEU A 368 -32.45 9.70 26.98
C LEU A 368 -31.23 9.62 27.90
N SER A 369 -31.43 9.03 29.08
CA SER A 369 -30.46 8.90 30.19
C SER A 369 -29.21 8.07 29.90
N PHE A 370 -29.02 7.58 28.66
CA PHE A 370 -27.90 6.74 28.22
C PHE A 370 -27.13 7.28 27.00
N ALA A 371 -27.51 8.43 26.42
CA ALA A 371 -26.98 8.86 25.13
C ALA A 371 -25.57 9.47 25.24
N THR A 372 -24.54 8.68 24.93
CA THR A 372 -23.22 9.22 24.55
C THR A 372 -23.27 9.76 23.12
N THR A 373 -22.80 10.99 22.94
CA THR A 373 -22.83 11.75 21.67
C THR A 373 -21.98 11.09 20.57
N LEU A 374 -20.75 10.70 20.90
CA LEU A 374 -19.84 9.99 20.00
C LEU A 374 -19.04 8.97 20.83
N LEU A 375 -19.08 7.70 20.46
CA LEU A 375 -18.34 6.61 21.12
C LEU A 375 -17.35 5.99 20.14
N LEU A 376 -16.05 6.12 20.41
CA LEU A 376 -15.00 5.50 19.62
C LEU A 376 -14.50 4.26 20.39
N SER A 377 -14.71 3.05 19.88
CA SER A 377 -14.32 1.81 20.57
C SER A 377 -13.29 0.94 19.85
N GLY A 378 -12.62 1.51 18.85
CA GLY A 378 -11.61 0.81 18.02
C GLY A 378 -11.42 1.44 16.64
N GLY A 379 -12.37 2.27 16.19
CA GLY A 379 -12.29 2.97 14.90
C GLY A 379 -12.00 4.47 14.99
N VAL A 380 -11.85 5.09 13.82
CA VAL A 380 -11.41 6.48 13.63
C VAL A 380 -12.47 7.27 12.85
N LEU A 381 -12.63 8.55 13.19
CA LEU A 381 -13.51 9.48 12.46
C LEU A 381 -12.67 10.32 11.49
N GLY A 382 -12.81 10.08 10.19
CA GLY A 382 -12.25 10.90 9.12
C GLY A 382 -13.09 12.16 8.89
N LEU A 383 -12.47 13.33 8.97
CA LEU A 383 -13.08 14.64 8.76
C LEU A 383 -12.64 15.21 7.41
N GLY A 384 -13.57 15.42 6.50
CA GLY A 384 -13.38 16.09 5.22
C GLY A 384 -13.52 17.60 5.32
N VAL A 385 -13.70 18.27 4.19
CA VAL A 385 -13.68 19.73 4.11
C VAL A 385 -14.81 20.39 4.90
N ASP A 386 -14.48 21.46 5.63
CA ASP A 386 -15.39 22.29 6.44
C ASP A 386 -16.31 21.58 7.45
N THR A 387 -15.85 20.48 8.07
CA THR A 387 -16.63 19.81 9.11
C THR A 387 -16.54 20.58 10.44
N HIS A 388 -17.63 21.25 10.85
CA HIS A 388 -17.74 21.93 12.15
C HIS A 388 -18.69 21.19 13.10
N PHE A 389 -18.24 20.89 14.32
CA PHE A 389 -19.12 20.39 15.40
C PHE A 389 -19.62 21.55 16.26
N THR A 390 -20.77 22.14 15.92
CA THR A 390 -21.39 23.19 16.74
C THR A 390 -22.63 22.64 17.44
N ARG A 391 -22.61 22.48 18.77
CA ARG A 391 -23.82 22.19 19.56
C ARG A 391 -24.58 23.49 19.80
N LYS A 392 -25.78 23.62 19.23
CA LYS A 392 -26.72 24.70 19.59
C LYS A 392 -27.46 24.30 20.86
N VAL A 393 -27.18 24.96 21.98
CA VAL A 393 -28.04 24.88 23.17
C VAL A 393 -29.21 25.81 22.90
N SER A 394 -30.43 25.29 22.88
CA SER A 394 -31.62 26.15 22.80
C SER A 394 -31.78 26.88 24.12
N ASP A 395 -31.94 28.21 24.09
CA ASP A 395 -32.21 29.09 25.24
C ASP A 395 -33.59 28.87 25.91
N GLY A 396 -34.16 27.67 25.81
CA GLY A 396 -35.44 27.32 26.40
C GLY A 396 -35.29 27.03 27.89
N GLY A 397 -35.70 27.98 28.74
CA GLY A 397 -35.72 27.82 30.19
C GLY A 397 -36.54 26.60 30.62
N TRP A 398 -35.85 25.55 31.07
CA TRP A 398 -36.40 24.47 31.87
C TRP A 398 -35.60 24.42 33.18
N GLU A 399 -36.19 24.97 34.23
CA GLU A 399 -35.74 24.76 35.60
C GLU A 399 -36.19 23.37 36.06
N ASN A 400 -35.26 22.62 36.67
CA ASN A 400 -35.42 21.29 37.29
C ASN A 400 -35.32 20.05 36.37
N GLY A 401 -34.09 19.63 36.08
CA GLY A 401 -33.80 18.28 35.57
C GLY A 401 -32.40 18.20 34.97
N ALA A 402 -31.41 17.79 35.76
CA ALA A 402 -30.03 17.64 35.31
C ALA A 402 -29.90 16.51 34.27
N LEU A 403 -29.42 16.82 33.08
CA LEU A 403 -28.82 15.85 32.15
C LEU A 403 -27.34 16.19 31.96
N PRO A 404 -26.43 15.20 32.06
CA PRO A 404 -25.00 15.44 31.92
C PRO A 404 -24.65 15.91 30.52
N ALA A 405 -23.64 16.79 30.42
CA ALA A 405 -23.12 17.31 29.17
C ALA A 405 -22.77 16.17 28.18
N GLY A 406 -23.12 16.34 26.91
CA GLY A 406 -22.76 15.41 25.84
C GLY A 406 -21.25 15.14 25.86
N SER A 407 -20.88 13.87 25.96
CA SER A 407 -19.49 13.41 26.08
C SER A 407 -19.09 12.66 24.81
N VAL A 408 -17.90 12.97 24.28
CA VAL A 408 -17.17 12.03 23.43
C VAL A 408 -16.55 11.01 24.38
N LYS A 409 -16.92 9.73 24.25
CA LYS A 409 -16.35 8.65 25.04
C LYS A 409 -15.44 7.81 24.18
N TRP A 410 -14.38 7.33 24.80
CA TRP A 410 -13.39 6.50 24.15
C TRP A 410 -13.17 5.22 24.95
N ILE A 411 -13.46 4.08 24.32
CA ILE A 411 -13.53 2.78 24.98
C ILE A 411 -12.86 1.75 24.07
N GLY A 412 -11.53 1.69 24.03
CA GLY A 412 -10.83 0.63 23.27
C GLY A 412 -9.37 0.95 22.97
N ALA A 413 -8.66 -0.01 22.36
CA ALA A 413 -7.22 0.10 22.05
C ALA A 413 -6.85 1.23 21.07
N ARG A 414 -7.79 1.67 20.21
CA ARG A 414 -7.50 2.64 19.14
C ARG A 414 -8.71 3.52 18.87
N GLY A 415 -8.51 4.82 18.72
CA GLY A 415 -9.55 5.70 18.19
C GLY A 415 -9.07 7.14 18.11
N GLY A 416 -9.69 7.92 17.23
CA GLY A 416 -9.36 9.32 17.09
C GLY A 416 -9.90 9.95 15.81
N PHE A 417 -9.20 10.95 15.29
CA PHE A 417 -9.67 11.83 14.23
C PHE A 417 -8.62 11.95 13.12
N LEU A 418 -9.01 11.81 11.86
CA LEU A 418 -8.11 11.99 10.72
C LEU A 418 -8.62 13.15 9.85
N ALA A 419 -7.78 14.16 9.63
CA ALA A 419 -8.05 15.23 8.68
C ALA A 419 -7.79 14.74 7.25
N ARG A 420 -8.80 14.75 6.39
CA ARG A 420 -8.68 14.32 4.99
C ARG A 420 -8.71 15.56 4.08
N GLY A 421 -7.85 15.59 3.06
CA GLY A 421 -7.66 16.73 2.15
C GLY A 421 -6.54 17.72 2.51
N THR A 422 -6.24 18.66 1.61
CA THR A 422 -5.11 19.62 1.72
C THR A 422 -5.42 20.88 2.54
N THR A 423 -6.69 21.15 2.81
CA THR A 423 -7.13 22.31 3.60
C THR A 423 -7.06 22.03 5.10
N GLU A 424 -6.63 23.03 5.88
CA GLU A 424 -6.65 23.03 7.35
C GLU A 424 -8.02 22.59 7.92
N LYS A 425 -8.00 21.81 9.01
CA LYS A 425 -9.19 21.29 9.70
C LYS A 425 -9.11 21.65 11.17
N THR A 426 -10.17 22.23 11.71
CA THR A 426 -10.26 22.56 13.14
C THR A 426 -11.31 21.70 13.83
N VAL A 427 -10.90 20.98 14.87
CA VAL A 427 -11.77 20.25 15.79
C VAL A 427 -11.92 21.06 17.08
N ASN A 428 -13.06 21.74 17.20
CA ASN A 428 -13.50 22.42 18.42
C ASN A 428 -14.65 21.63 19.03
N LEU A 429 -14.48 21.17 20.27
CA LEU A 429 -15.53 20.50 21.05
C LEU A 429 -15.94 21.47 22.16
N THR A 430 -16.88 22.37 21.85
CA THR A 430 -17.36 23.33 22.85
C THR A 430 -18.19 22.62 23.92
N VAL A 431 -17.63 22.43 25.12
CA VAL A 431 -18.37 21.97 26.31
C VAL A 431 -18.98 23.19 27.01
N SER A 432 -20.25 23.51 26.75
CA SER A 432 -20.93 24.61 27.45
C SER A 432 -21.18 24.25 28.92
N HIS A 433 -20.70 25.08 29.84
CA HIS A 433 -20.93 24.91 31.27
C HIS A 433 -22.27 25.55 31.66
N GLY A 434 -23.15 24.79 32.32
CA GLY A 434 -24.18 25.39 33.17
C GLY A 434 -23.53 25.94 34.46
N PRO A 435 -24.16 26.93 35.13
CA PRO A 435 -23.63 27.50 36.37
C PRO A 435 -23.44 26.42 37.46
N PRO A 436 -22.44 26.57 38.35
CA PRO A 436 -22.19 25.61 39.42
C PRO A 436 -23.38 25.59 40.38
N ILE A 437 -24.05 24.44 40.49
CA ILE A 437 -25.17 24.26 41.41
C ILE A 437 -24.60 23.97 42.80
N SER A 438 -24.79 24.91 43.73
CA SER A 438 -24.51 24.72 45.16
C SER A 438 -25.76 24.20 45.87
N SER A 439 -26.02 22.90 45.83
CA SER A 439 -26.92 22.30 46.83
C SER A 439 -26.63 20.82 47.06
N SER A 440 -26.59 20.48 48.34
CA SER A 440 -26.44 19.15 48.90
C SER A 440 -27.59 18.24 48.47
N VAL A 441 -27.27 17.15 47.78
CA VAL A 441 -28.14 15.97 47.71
C VAL A 441 -27.50 14.91 48.60
N ASP A 442 -28.04 14.78 49.81
CA ASP A 442 -27.79 13.65 50.70
C ASP A 442 -28.66 12.45 50.28
N ASN A 443 -28.09 11.24 50.47
CA ASN A 443 -28.66 9.90 50.30
C ASN A 443 -28.57 9.23 48.92
N VAL A 444 -27.40 8.65 48.62
CA VAL A 444 -27.30 7.25 48.19
C VAL A 444 -26.08 6.60 48.89
N THR A 445 -26.36 5.67 49.79
CA THR A 445 -25.38 4.92 50.58
C THR A 445 -24.98 3.66 49.82
N ALA A 446 -23.91 3.75 49.01
CA ALA A 446 -22.98 2.65 48.68
C ALA A 446 -21.81 3.18 47.84
N GLY A 447 -20.68 3.43 48.51
CA GLY A 447 -19.31 3.32 47.98
C GLY A 447 -18.89 4.16 46.76
N GLY A 448 -18.28 5.33 47.00
CA GLY A 448 -17.35 5.99 46.07
C GLY A 448 -17.90 7.23 45.36
N ARG A 449 -17.64 8.43 45.91
CA ARG A 449 -17.84 9.69 45.18
C ARG A 449 -16.74 9.83 44.13
N VAL A 450 -17.07 9.63 42.85
CA VAL A 450 -16.21 10.07 41.73
C VAL A 450 -16.48 11.56 41.50
N ASN A 451 -15.55 12.41 41.91
CA ASN A 451 -15.58 13.83 41.55
C ASN A 451 -15.30 13.95 40.05
N TRP A 452 -16.30 14.34 39.28
CA TRP A 452 -16.15 14.64 37.85
C TRP A 452 -15.36 15.94 37.70
N HIS A 453 -14.06 15.83 37.41
CA HIS A 453 -13.20 16.98 37.14
C HIS A 453 -13.43 17.54 35.72
N LYS A 454 -13.25 18.86 35.59
CA LYS A 454 -13.41 19.65 34.37
C LYS A 454 -12.30 19.30 33.35
N GLY A 455 -12.60 18.54 32.31
CA GLY A 455 -11.66 18.25 31.21
C GLY A 455 -12.06 16.98 30.44
N GLY A 456 -11.84 16.96 29.12
CA GLY A 456 -12.11 15.78 28.28
C GLY A 456 -11.32 14.57 28.78
N PHE A 457 -12.02 13.50 29.15
CA PHE A 457 -11.45 12.35 29.83
C PHE A 457 -10.89 11.33 28.83
N MET A 458 -9.59 11.02 28.90
CA MET A 458 -8.95 9.87 28.21
C MET A 458 -8.83 8.64 29.13
N GLY A 459 -9.80 8.42 30.03
CA GLY A 459 -9.87 7.20 30.83
C GLY A 459 -10.92 6.25 30.27
N SER A 460 -10.49 5.14 29.68
CA SER A 460 -11.38 4.02 29.38
C SER A 460 -11.84 3.41 30.71
N TRP A 461 -13.10 3.61 31.07
CA TRP A 461 -13.78 2.82 32.11
C TRP A 461 -14.72 1.87 31.36
N GLU A 462 -14.37 0.59 31.29
CA GLU A 462 -15.32 -0.43 30.82
C GLU A 462 -16.35 -0.67 31.92
N HIS A 463 -17.62 -0.42 31.60
CA HIS A 463 -18.75 -0.76 32.47
C HIS A 463 -18.88 -2.29 32.53
N ARG A 464 -19.00 -2.88 33.73
CA ARG A 464 -19.28 -4.32 33.92
C ARG A 464 -20.50 -4.72 33.08
N PHE A 465 -20.30 -5.50 32.03
CA PHE A 465 -21.34 -6.41 31.55
C PHE A 465 -21.32 -7.64 32.46
N ALA A 466 -22.50 -8.11 32.86
CA ALA A 466 -22.70 -9.04 33.98
C ALA A 466 -22.20 -10.49 33.76
N ASP A 467 -21.45 -10.77 32.69
CA ASP A 467 -20.89 -12.11 32.44
C ASP A 467 -19.47 -12.20 33.02
N LYS A 468 -19.34 -13.04 34.05
CA LYS A 468 -18.17 -13.16 34.94
C LYS A 468 -16.90 -13.75 34.29
N ASP A 469 -16.93 -14.18 33.03
CA ASP A 469 -15.94 -15.15 32.54
C ASP A 469 -14.89 -14.62 31.55
N THR A 470 -14.92 -13.35 31.11
CA THR A 470 -13.83 -12.79 30.26
C THR A 470 -13.69 -11.28 30.44
N ILE A 471 -12.74 -10.83 31.27
CA ILE A 471 -12.38 -9.41 31.37
C ILE A 471 -11.09 -9.17 30.55
N ASN A 472 -11.24 -8.74 29.30
CA ASN A 472 -10.12 -8.26 28.48
C ASN A 472 -9.92 -6.76 28.70
N MET A 473 -9.36 -6.37 29.86
CA MET A 473 -9.06 -4.95 30.12
C MET A 473 -7.87 -4.52 29.25
N GLN A 474 -8.15 -3.83 28.14
CA GLN A 474 -7.10 -3.23 27.32
C GLN A 474 -6.62 -1.94 27.99
N ASN A 475 -5.35 -1.94 28.42
CA ASN A 475 -4.66 -0.79 29.00
C ASN A 475 -4.64 0.38 28.00
N GLY A 476 -5.19 1.53 28.43
CA GLY A 476 -5.13 2.87 27.81
C GLY A 476 -4.94 2.90 26.29
N GLY A 477 -6.03 3.09 25.54
CA GLY A 477 -5.97 3.18 24.08
C GLY A 477 -4.98 4.21 23.52
N ARG A 478 -4.78 4.18 22.20
CA ARG A 478 -4.00 5.17 21.43
C ARG A 478 -4.87 6.22 20.75
N LEU A 479 -4.69 7.49 21.10
CA LEU A 479 -5.37 8.59 20.41
C LEU A 479 -4.71 8.78 19.04
N VAL A 480 -5.41 8.40 17.98
CA VAL A 480 -4.90 8.54 16.60
C VAL A 480 -5.32 9.90 16.07
N LEU A 481 -4.37 10.75 15.77
CA LEU A 481 -4.58 12.01 15.07
C LEU A 481 -3.75 11.97 13.77
N GLY A 482 -4.01 12.90 12.85
CA GLY A 482 -3.16 13.04 11.66
C GLY A 482 -3.94 13.43 10.43
N SER A 483 -3.26 13.42 9.29
CA SER A 483 -3.84 13.66 7.98
C SER A 483 -3.39 12.63 6.96
N GLU A 484 -4.19 12.41 5.92
CA GLU A 484 -3.82 11.65 4.70
C GLU A 484 -2.64 12.21 3.95
N THR A 485 -2.42 13.52 4.09
CA THR A 485 -1.46 14.22 3.27
C THR A 485 -0.51 14.95 4.18
N TYR A 486 0.75 15.02 3.76
CA TYR A 486 1.77 15.85 4.41
C TYR A 486 1.36 17.33 4.53
N GLU A 487 0.37 17.77 3.73
CA GLU A 487 -0.13 19.15 3.74
C GLU A 487 -1.34 19.37 4.66
N GLY A 488 -2.03 18.32 5.08
CA GLY A 488 -3.21 18.46 5.92
C GLY A 488 -2.87 18.71 7.38
N PHE A 489 -3.53 19.72 7.95
CA PHE A 489 -3.38 20.14 9.34
C PHE A 489 -4.64 19.83 10.14
N LEU A 490 -4.49 19.11 11.26
CA LEU A 490 -5.56 18.94 12.25
C LEU A 490 -5.29 19.85 13.46
N HIS A 491 -6.14 20.85 13.69
CA HIS A 491 -6.11 21.70 14.89
C HIS A 491 -7.06 21.14 15.94
N TRP A 492 -6.52 20.75 17.09
CA TRP A 492 -7.25 20.29 18.25
C TRP A 492 -7.24 21.37 19.35
N LYS A 493 -8.38 22.02 19.59
CA LYS A 493 -8.43 23.16 20.53
C LYS A 493 -8.81 22.82 21.97
N ASN A 494 -9.19 21.58 22.23
CA ASN A 494 -9.75 21.19 23.53
C ASN A 494 -8.68 20.64 24.45
N ASP A 495 -8.76 20.98 25.74
CA ASP A 495 -7.89 20.39 26.75
C ASP A 495 -8.09 18.87 26.82
N ILE A 496 -6.99 18.14 27.00
CA ILE A 496 -7.00 16.71 27.26
C ILE A 496 -6.52 16.47 28.68
N TYR A 497 -7.36 15.80 29.47
CA TYR A 497 -7.03 15.40 30.85
C TYR A 497 -6.81 13.89 30.91
N PHE A 498 -5.59 13.48 31.26
CA PHE A 498 -5.18 12.08 31.42
C PHE A 498 -5.64 11.46 32.76
N GLY A 499 -6.09 12.28 33.70
CA GLY A 499 -6.51 11.87 35.05
C GLY A 499 -5.38 11.75 36.06
N ASN A 500 -5.63 11.10 37.19
CA ASN A 500 -4.64 10.80 38.23
C ASN A 500 -4.31 9.30 38.23
N HIS A 501 -3.05 8.95 37.94
CA HIS A 501 -2.59 7.57 37.81
C HIS A 501 -2.71 6.77 39.11
N ALA A 502 -2.40 7.38 40.27
CA ALA A 502 -2.51 6.70 41.56
C ALA A 502 -3.97 6.36 41.87
N GLN A 503 -4.90 7.26 41.56
CA GLN A 503 -6.32 6.98 41.68
C GLN A 503 -6.74 5.85 40.75
N PHE A 504 -6.36 5.90 39.46
CA PHE A 504 -6.69 4.83 38.51
C PHE A 504 -6.11 3.47 38.90
N GLN A 505 -4.86 3.44 39.36
CA GLN A 505 -4.20 2.22 39.81
C GLN A 505 -4.91 1.66 41.04
N ALA A 506 -5.28 2.49 42.01
CA ALA A 506 -6.04 2.06 43.19
C ALA A 506 -7.44 1.52 42.83
N GLU A 507 -8.14 2.17 41.89
CA GLU A 507 -9.43 1.69 41.37
C GLU A 507 -9.28 0.36 40.61
N TYR A 508 -8.22 0.21 39.81
CA TYR A 508 -7.91 -1.01 39.06
C TYR A 508 -7.55 -2.17 40.00
N GLU A 509 -6.71 -1.93 41.01
CA GLU A 509 -6.37 -2.92 42.03
C GLU A 509 -7.59 -3.33 42.85
N ALA A 510 -8.47 -2.39 43.21
CA ALA A 510 -9.74 -2.70 43.87
C ALA A 510 -10.66 -3.55 42.99
N LEU A 511 -10.70 -3.28 41.68
CA LEU A 511 -11.48 -4.07 40.73
C LEU A 511 -10.93 -5.50 40.57
N LEU A 512 -9.62 -5.67 40.45
CA LEU A 512 -8.97 -6.99 40.38
C LEU A 512 -9.20 -7.78 41.66
N ALA A 513 -9.12 -7.11 42.82
CA ALA A 513 -9.42 -7.71 44.11
C ALA A 513 -10.88 -8.18 44.21
N ASP A 514 -11.84 -7.36 43.78
CA ASP A 514 -13.27 -7.70 43.70
C ASP A 514 -13.53 -8.89 42.75
N ALA A 515 -12.75 -9.00 41.67
CA ALA A 515 -12.86 -10.06 40.67
C ALA A 515 -12.09 -11.34 41.03
N GLY A 516 -11.31 -11.36 42.12
CA GLY A 516 -10.46 -12.49 42.50
C GLY A 516 -9.29 -12.75 41.55
N LEU A 517 -8.86 -11.72 40.80
CA LEU A 517 -7.75 -11.79 39.84
C LEU A 517 -6.44 -11.33 40.50
N ASP A 518 -5.31 -11.84 40.01
CA ASP A 518 -3.98 -11.44 40.51
C ASP A 518 -3.75 -9.93 40.29
N THR A 519 -3.33 -9.24 41.35
CA THR A 519 -3.09 -7.79 41.38
C THR A 519 -1.73 -7.39 40.80
N ASN A 520 -0.94 -8.35 40.29
CA ASN A 520 0.37 -8.08 39.70
C ASN A 520 0.32 -7.37 38.33
N SER A 521 -0.84 -7.22 37.68
CA SER A 521 -0.94 -6.39 36.48
C SER A 521 -0.88 -4.91 36.86
N ARG A 522 0.08 -4.19 36.27
CA ARG A 522 0.23 -2.74 36.48
C ARG A 522 -0.36 -1.99 35.31
N TYR A 523 -1.13 -0.95 35.59
CA TYR A 523 -1.59 -0.02 34.57
C TYR A 523 -0.38 0.79 34.06
N THR A 524 -0.25 0.96 32.75
CA THR A 524 0.86 1.74 32.21
C THR A 524 0.67 3.22 32.54
N ASN A 525 1.68 3.85 33.13
CA ASN A 525 1.69 5.29 33.43
C ASN A 525 1.93 6.17 32.19
N GLN A 526 1.62 5.68 30.99
CA GLN A 526 1.90 6.32 29.71
C GLN A 526 0.62 6.45 28.87
N ARG A 527 0.46 7.60 28.21
CA ARG A 527 -0.64 7.90 27.29
C ARG A 527 -0.10 8.09 25.89
N VAL A 528 -0.63 7.33 24.93
CA VAL A 528 -0.12 7.30 23.56
C VAL A 528 -0.94 8.23 22.67
N ILE A 529 -0.25 9.17 22.01
CA ILE A 529 -0.78 9.93 20.89
C ILE A 529 -0.04 9.48 19.63
N GLU A 530 -0.77 8.90 18.70
CA GLU A 530 -0.25 8.39 17.42
C GLU A 530 -0.58 9.41 16.33
N ILE A 531 0.44 9.98 15.69
CA ILE A 531 0.24 10.78 14.47
C ILE A 531 0.71 9.92 13.31
N GLN A 532 -0.22 9.29 12.58
CA GLN A 532 0.17 8.38 11.50
C GLN A 532 0.99 9.12 10.44
N GLU A 533 0.42 10.20 9.91
CA GLU A 533 1.00 11.05 8.86
C GLU A 533 0.53 12.51 9.04
N GLY A 534 1.20 13.44 8.35
CA GLY A 534 0.84 14.87 8.35
C GLY A 534 1.10 15.59 9.68
N VAL A 535 0.35 16.65 9.95
CA VAL A 535 0.51 17.51 11.14
C VAL A 535 -0.76 17.51 11.99
N ALA A 536 -0.61 17.27 13.29
CA ALA A 536 -1.64 17.54 14.30
C ALA A 536 -1.15 18.61 15.27
N GLN A 537 -1.85 19.75 15.32
CA GLN A 537 -1.60 20.86 16.24
C GLN A 537 -2.59 20.80 17.41
N MET A 538 -2.08 20.76 18.64
CA MET A 538 -2.86 20.80 19.87
C MET A 538 -2.73 22.16 20.55
N GLU A 539 -3.82 22.93 20.54
CA GLU A 539 -3.96 24.22 21.22
C GLU A 539 -4.54 24.08 22.63
N GLY A 540 -5.23 22.98 22.92
CA GLY A 540 -5.67 22.64 24.27
C GLY A 540 -4.52 22.16 25.16
N ALA A 541 -4.62 22.40 26.46
CA ALA A 541 -3.67 21.93 27.47
C ALA A 541 -3.71 20.40 27.63
N LEU A 542 -2.55 19.77 27.74
CA LEU A 542 -2.41 18.38 28.18
C LEU A 542 -2.19 18.37 29.70
N SER A 543 -3.04 17.73 30.49
CA SER A 543 -2.91 17.71 31.96
C SER A 543 -3.12 16.31 32.54
N GLY A 544 -2.50 16.01 33.69
CA GLY A 544 -2.69 14.74 34.40
C GLY A 544 -1.60 14.43 35.43
N GLU A 545 -1.97 13.80 36.53
CA GLU A 545 -1.04 13.44 37.61
C GLU A 545 -0.61 11.96 37.48
N GLY A 546 0.68 11.69 37.63
CA GLY A 546 1.32 10.39 37.44
C GLY A 546 1.33 9.81 36.01
N PHE A 547 0.96 10.57 34.97
CA PHE A 547 0.95 10.10 33.58
C PHE A 547 1.98 10.81 32.70
N GLY A 548 2.68 10.06 31.85
CA GLY A 548 3.57 10.55 30.80
C GLY A 548 2.96 10.49 29.41
N LEU A 549 3.53 11.24 28.47
CA LEU A 549 3.14 11.26 27.06
C LEU A 549 4.04 10.34 26.23
N VAL A 550 3.47 9.55 25.34
CA VAL A 550 4.20 8.78 24.33
C VAL A 550 3.71 9.20 22.94
N LYS A 551 4.62 9.75 22.13
CA LYS A 551 4.36 10.11 20.73
C LYS A 551 4.80 8.97 19.81
N THR A 552 3.88 8.46 18.99
CA THR A 552 4.11 7.42 17.98
C THR A 552 3.63 7.86 16.60
N GLY A 553 3.89 7.06 15.56
CA GLY A 553 3.58 7.35 14.15
C GLY A 553 4.51 8.40 13.54
N GLU A 554 4.59 8.42 12.20
CA GLU A 554 5.58 9.21 11.44
C GLU A 554 5.26 10.72 11.36
N GLY A 555 4.02 11.12 11.64
CA GLY A 555 3.61 12.52 11.54
C GLY A 555 4.13 13.42 12.68
N LEU A 556 3.87 14.72 12.54
CA LEU A 556 4.25 15.77 13.50
C LEU A 556 3.11 16.04 14.49
N LEU A 557 3.38 15.90 15.78
CA LEU A 557 2.54 16.44 16.86
C LEU A 557 3.08 17.80 17.30
N ARG A 558 2.28 18.86 17.21
CA ARG A 558 2.66 20.22 17.63
C ARG A 558 1.85 20.64 18.85
N LEU A 559 2.50 20.91 19.98
CA LEU A 559 1.87 21.40 21.20
C LEU A 559 2.05 22.91 21.32
N THR A 560 0.96 23.67 21.17
CA THR A 560 0.98 25.14 21.24
C THR A 560 0.47 25.69 22.57
N SER A 561 -0.24 24.88 23.37
CA SER A 561 -0.71 25.30 24.69
C SER A 561 0.43 25.45 25.70
N SER A 562 0.50 26.61 26.36
CA SER A 562 1.39 26.86 27.50
C SER A 562 0.80 26.45 28.85
N ALA A 563 -0.40 25.88 28.86
CA ALA A 563 -1.11 25.48 30.08
C ALA A 563 -1.04 23.97 30.35
N SER A 564 -0.25 23.21 29.58
CA SER A 564 -0.08 21.78 29.79
C SER A 564 0.64 21.49 31.12
N SER A 565 0.04 20.63 31.95
CA SER A 565 0.50 20.31 33.31
C SER A 565 0.36 18.80 33.59
N TYR A 566 1.16 17.97 32.93
CA TYR A 566 1.34 16.56 33.29
C TYR A 566 2.72 16.34 33.91
N ASP A 567 2.90 15.38 34.80
CA ASP A 567 4.14 15.19 35.59
C ASP A 567 4.99 13.97 35.16
N GLY A 568 4.45 13.08 34.33
CA GLY A 568 5.19 11.94 33.78
C GLY A 568 6.08 12.32 32.58
N GLY A 569 7.13 11.53 32.35
CA GLY A 569 8.08 11.79 31.26
C GLY A 569 7.45 11.69 29.87
N THR A 570 8.03 12.42 28.91
CA THR A 570 7.62 12.40 27.50
C THR A 570 8.54 11.48 26.72
N ARG A 571 8.00 10.51 25.97
CA ARG A 571 8.76 9.61 25.09
C ARG A 571 8.34 9.82 23.63
N ILE A 572 9.31 9.94 22.74
CA ILE A 572 9.08 10.06 21.29
C ILE A 572 9.63 8.81 20.62
N GLU A 573 8.73 7.93 20.15
CA GLU A 573 9.08 6.65 19.53
C GLU A 573 9.17 6.75 18.00
N ALA A 574 8.42 7.67 17.39
CA ALA A 574 8.42 7.87 15.93
C ALA A 574 7.93 9.28 15.55
N GLY A 575 8.25 9.69 14.32
CA GLY A 575 7.91 11.00 13.77
C GLY A 575 8.51 12.15 14.59
N ALA A 576 7.77 13.25 14.69
CA ALA A 576 8.24 14.44 15.38
C ALA A 576 7.26 14.96 16.46
N LEU A 577 7.82 15.54 17.51
CA LEU A 577 7.10 16.33 18.52
C LEU A 577 7.63 17.76 18.54
N GLN A 578 6.78 18.74 18.27
CA GLN A 578 7.09 20.16 18.37
C GLN A 578 6.43 20.81 19.59
N GLY A 579 7.16 21.63 20.34
CA GLY A 579 6.62 22.37 21.48
C GLY A 579 7.63 23.38 22.05
N ASP A 580 7.17 24.34 22.85
CA ASP A 580 8.06 25.22 23.63
C ASP A 580 8.52 24.52 24.92
N VAL A 581 9.65 24.96 25.48
CA VAL A 581 10.20 24.46 26.75
C VAL A 581 9.25 24.63 27.93
N ASN A 582 8.36 25.61 27.85
CA ASN A 582 7.37 25.88 28.88
C ASN A 582 6.08 25.08 28.69
N ASN A 583 5.87 24.49 27.50
CA ASN A 583 4.64 23.77 27.13
C ASN A 583 4.71 22.27 27.44
N LEU A 584 5.91 21.74 27.65
CA LEU A 584 6.16 20.37 28.04
C LEU A 584 6.72 20.43 29.46
N ASN A 585 6.14 19.69 30.41
CA ASN A 585 6.79 19.53 31.70
C ASN A 585 7.97 18.57 31.47
N PHE A 586 9.18 19.10 31.26
CA PHE A 586 10.38 18.35 30.87
C PHE A 586 10.95 17.48 31.99
N THR A 587 10.13 16.90 32.86
CA THR A 587 10.64 16.10 33.98
C THR A 587 11.55 14.97 33.51
N ASN A 588 11.44 14.51 32.24
CA ASN A 588 12.37 13.61 31.53
C ASN A 588 11.97 13.40 30.05
N LEU A 589 12.58 14.09 29.06
CA LEU A 589 12.28 13.82 27.62
C LEU A 589 13.15 12.68 27.08
N ARG A 590 12.50 11.68 26.46
CA ARG A 590 13.10 10.41 26.04
C ARG A 590 12.97 10.22 24.53
N LEU A 591 14.09 10.11 23.84
CA LEU A 591 14.15 9.83 22.41
C LEU A 591 14.32 8.32 22.19
N ALA A 592 13.38 7.70 21.48
CA ALA A 592 13.31 6.24 21.29
C ALA A 592 12.93 5.85 19.86
N GLY A 593 13.17 6.74 18.89
CA GLY A 593 13.02 6.51 17.46
C GLY A 593 12.59 7.77 16.70
N GLY A 594 11.95 8.73 17.37
CA GLY A 594 11.55 10.02 16.78
C GLY A 594 12.46 11.19 17.12
N VAL A 595 12.07 12.38 16.66
CA VAL A 595 12.81 13.63 16.86
C VAL A 595 12.01 14.68 17.63
N TYR A 596 12.72 15.50 18.40
CA TYR A 596 12.15 16.68 19.03
C TYR A 596 12.40 17.95 18.19
N MET A 597 11.36 18.76 18.03
CA MET A 597 11.37 19.98 17.23
C MET A 597 11.10 21.18 18.16
N PRO A 598 12.12 21.84 18.72
CA PRO A 598 11.89 23.03 19.56
C PRO A 598 11.16 24.13 18.77
N ASN A 599 10.14 24.73 19.38
CA ASN A 599 9.41 25.84 18.77
C ASN A 599 10.14 27.18 18.98
N MET A 600 10.95 27.59 18.01
CA MET A 600 11.79 28.80 18.07
C MET A 600 11.22 30.01 17.30
N LYS A 601 9.95 29.98 16.90
CA LYS A 601 9.33 30.99 16.01
C LYS A 601 9.51 32.45 16.47
N ASN A 602 9.56 32.68 17.78
CA ASN A 602 9.72 34.02 18.38
C ASN A 602 11.12 34.26 18.99
N ARG A 603 12.08 33.36 18.76
CA ARG A 603 13.39 33.31 19.39
C ARG A 603 14.51 33.21 18.34
N ALA A 604 14.44 34.09 17.34
CA ALA A 604 15.43 34.11 16.27
C ALA A 604 16.85 34.28 16.87
N ASN A 605 17.78 33.43 16.44
CA ASN A 605 19.19 33.37 16.90
C ASN A 605 19.42 32.87 18.34
N GLU A 606 18.41 32.39 19.05
CA GLU A 606 18.64 31.72 20.33
C GLU A 606 19.16 30.29 20.11
N VAL A 607 20.15 29.90 20.93
CA VAL A 607 20.64 28.52 21.00
C VAL A 607 19.76 27.74 21.97
N PHE A 608 19.13 26.68 21.49
CA PHE A 608 18.41 25.74 22.31
C PHE A 608 19.40 24.85 23.05
N THR A 609 19.66 25.18 24.32
CA THR A 609 20.63 24.47 25.17
C THR A 609 19.91 23.44 26.03
N VAL A 610 20.39 22.19 26.00
CA VAL A 610 19.84 21.08 26.81
C VAL A 610 20.93 20.38 27.60
N SER A 611 20.56 19.81 28.75
CA SER A 611 21.41 18.92 29.53
C SER A 611 20.98 17.47 29.33
N LEU A 612 21.92 16.54 29.44
CA LEU A 612 21.64 15.10 29.47
C LEU A 612 21.33 14.67 30.89
N GLY A 613 20.35 13.79 31.07
CA GLY A 613 19.95 13.39 32.42
C GLY A 613 18.57 12.76 32.54
N THR A 614 18.05 12.74 33.76
CA THR A 614 16.73 12.15 34.08
C THR A 614 15.80 13.09 34.85
N GLY A 615 16.29 14.27 35.22
CA GLY A 615 15.58 15.33 35.90
C GLY A 615 14.93 16.34 34.95
N ASN A 616 14.41 17.41 35.54
CA ASN A 616 13.59 18.38 34.83
C ASN A 616 14.40 19.26 33.86
N GLY A 617 13.97 19.32 32.60
CA GLY A 617 14.67 20.00 31.52
C GLY A 617 15.71 19.13 30.79
N GLU A 618 15.87 17.87 31.21
CA GLU A 618 16.94 17.00 30.72
C GLU A 618 16.44 16.01 29.65
N PHE A 619 17.35 15.65 28.76
CA PHE A 619 17.13 14.75 27.63
C PHE A 619 17.88 13.44 27.85
N ARG A 620 17.30 12.35 27.32
CA ARG A 620 18.01 11.08 27.19
C ARG A 620 17.58 10.28 25.97
N TRP A 621 18.49 9.49 25.44
CA TRP A 621 18.22 8.52 24.40
C TRP A 621 17.98 7.15 25.03
N LEU A 622 16.92 6.47 24.57
CA LEU A 622 16.62 5.06 24.87
C LEU A 622 16.89 4.15 23.66
N GLY A 623 17.22 4.74 22.52
CA GLY A 623 17.48 4.14 21.22
C GLY A 623 17.81 5.24 20.23
N SER A 624 17.56 5.03 18.93
CA SER A 624 17.71 6.09 17.91
C SER A 624 16.84 7.31 18.21
N GLY A 625 17.22 8.47 17.68
CA GLY A 625 16.42 9.69 17.78
C GLY A 625 17.27 10.95 17.68
N GLY A 626 16.63 12.10 17.75
CA GLY A 626 17.37 13.36 17.73
C GLY A 626 16.50 14.59 17.62
N PHE A 627 16.86 15.50 16.72
CA PHE A 627 16.25 16.83 16.63
C PHE A 627 15.92 17.20 15.20
N ALA A 628 14.99 18.14 15.04
CA ALA A 628 14.65 18.74 13.76
C ALA A 628 14.29 20.21 13.95
N ALA A 629 14.44 21.01 12.89
CA ALA A 629 14.07 22.42 12.91
C ALA A 629 12.63 22.58 12.39
N GLY A 630 11.82 23.34 13.12
CA GLY A 630 10.43 23.64 12.72
C GLY A 630 10.35 24.67 11.61
N GLU A 631 9.60 25.74 11.88
CA GLU A 631 9.36 26.83 10.92
C GLU A 631 10.53 27.82 10.83
N SER A 632 11.52 27.71 11.72
CA SER A 632 12.68 28.59 11.83
C SER A 632 13.93 27.75 12.05
N SER A 633 15.07 28.21 11.54
CA SER A 633 16.35 27.52 11.76
C SER A 633 16.66 27.52 13.26
N THR A 634 17.12 26.37 13.76
CA THR A 634 17.37 26.19 15.20
C THR A 634 18.76 25.66 15.42
N THR A 635 19.48 26.24 16.39
CA THR A 635 20.74 25.67 16.88
C THR A 635 20.48 24.88 18.16
N ILE A 636 20.90 23.61 18.18
CA ILE A 636 20.84 22.73 19.35
C ILE A 636 22.25 22.63 19.95
N ARG A 637 22.36 22.85 21.26
CA ARG A 637 23.60 22.65 22.01
C ARG A 637 23.35 21.74 23.21
N ILE A 638 24.22 20.75 23.39
CA ILE A 638 24.17 19.84 24.54
C ILE A 638 25.27 20.25 25.54
N GLY A 639 24.86 20.67 26.73
CA GLY A 639 25.73 21.26 27.74
C GLY A 639 26.16 22.70 27.42
N THR A 640 27.14 23.22 28.18
CA THR A 640 27.58 24.63 28.07
C THR A 640 28.73 24.84 27.10
N ASP A 641 29.58 23.83 26.91
CA ASP A 641 30.75 23.89 26.04
C ASP A 641 30.49 23.11 24.74
N PRO A 642 30.39 23.79 23.58
CA PRO A 642 30.17 23.13 22.29
C PRO A 642 31.39 22.33 21.80
N GLU A 643 32.60 22.63 22.26
CA GLU A 643 33.85 21.98 21.80
C GLU A 643 34.14 20.68 22.54
N SER A 644 33.60 20.52 23.76
CA SER A 644 33.65 19.23 24.46
C SER A 644 32.92 18.15 23.65
N SER A 645 33.57 17.00 23.44
CA SER A 645 33.01 15.89 22.67
C SER A 645 31.87 15.21 23.44
N LEU A 646 30.88 14.73 22.68
CA LEU A 646 29.86 13.80 23.12
C LEU A 646 30.07 12.49 22.37
N SER A 647 30.31 11.42 23.12
CA SER A 647 30.59 10.08 22.60
C SER A 647 29.35 9.20 22.65
N TRP A 648 29.20 8.31 21.66
CA TRP A 648 28.27 7.19 21.80
C TRP A 648 28.63 6.38 23.05
N GLU A 649 27.60 5.89 23.74
CA GLU A 649 27.66 5.23 25.05
C GLU A 649 27.93 6.16 26.26
N ASP A 650 28.09 7.47 26.06
CA ASP A 650 28.03 8.43 27.17
C ASP A 650 26.69 8.31 27.90
N GLU A 651 26.70 8.57 29.21
CA GLU A 651 25.50 8.43 30.04
C GLU A 651 24.34 9.25 29.46
N HIS A 652 23.22 8.56 29.21
CA HIS A 652 21.99 9.12 28.63
C HIS A 652 22.08 9.56 27.16
N PHE A 653 23.21 9.36 26.49
CA PHE A 653 23.33 9.50 25.05
C PHE A 653 23.20 8.15 24.34
N LEU A 654 23.16 8.18 23.00
CA LEU A 654 22.92 7.04 22.12
C LEU A 654 23.76 5.81 22.50
N SER A 655 23.12 4.63 22.51
CA SER A 655 23.82 3.35 22.64
C SER A 655 24.51 2.97 21.33
N ASP A 656 25.42 1.99 21.38
CA ASP A 656 25.95 1.38 20.16
C ASP A 656 24.81 0.84 19.25
N GLY A 657 24.99 1.00 17.94
CA GLY A 657 23.99 0.69 16.93
C GLY A 657 22.80 1.65 16.82
N SER A 658 22.64 2.61 17.74
CA SER A 658 21.59 3.63 17.66
C SER A 658 22.01 4.80 16.75
N GLU A 659 21.02 5.39 16.06
CA GLU A 659 21.26 6.47 15.10
C GLU A 659 20.92 7.85 15.70
N LEU A 660 21.79 8.83 15.45
CA LEU A 660 21.46 10.25 15.67
C LEU A 660 20.63 10.74 14.48
N ILE A 661 19.39 11.15 14.72
CA ILE A 661 18.49 11.63 13.66
C ILE A 661 18.47 13.16 13.63
N LEU A 662 18.80 13.73 12.47
CA LEU A 662 18.83 15.17 12.22
C LEU A 662 17.83 15.51 11.11
N GLY A 663 16.85 16.35 11.41
CA GLY A 663 15.80 16.74 10.46
C GLY A 663 14.57 15.82 10.50
N HIS A 664 13.57 16.19 9.70
CA HIS A 664 12.28 15.50 9.57
C HIS A 664 11.60 15.96 8.28
N SER A 665 10.80 15.12 7.62
CA SER A 665 10.09 15.42 6.36
C SER A 665 9.20 16.67 6.42
N LEU A 666 8.71 17.00 7.61
CA LEU A 666 7.87 18.18 7.87
C LEU A 666 8.65 19.42 8.36
N SER A 667 9.99 19.34 8.42
CA SER A 667 10.85 20.49 8.75
C SER A 667 10.88 21.48 7.58
N SER A 668 10.90 22.78 7.86
CA SER A 668 11.00 23.80 6.82
C SER A 668 12.20 24.73 6.99
N ALA A 669 13.14 24.38 7.87
CA ALA A 669 14.32 25.17 8.15
C ALA A 669 15.53 24.29 8.49
N THR A 670 16.70 24.93 8.66
CA THR A 670 17.97 24.24 8.95
C THR A 670 18.12 23.95 10.44
N LEU A 671 18.45 22.70 10.77
CA LEU A 671 18.92 22.34 12.11
C LEU A 671 20.45 22.51 12.20
N THR A 672 20.94 23.26 13.18
CA THR A 672 22.38 23.32 13.48
C THR A 672 22.66 22.54 14.75
N TRP A 673 23.42 21.44 14.64
CA TRP A 673 23.97 20.71 15.77
C TRP A 673 25.29 21.34 16.18
N ASP A 674 25.32 21.96 17.36
CA ASP A 674 26.45 22.73 17.88
C ASP A 674 27.07 22.04 19.10
N LYS A 675 27.52 20.79 18.88
CA LYS A 675 28.24 19.98 19.85
C LYS A 675 29.23 19.06 19.13
N ALA A 676 30.48 19.03 19.58
CA ALA A 676 31.46 18.11 19.03
C ALA A 676 31.05 16.66 19.27
N LEU A 677 31.33 15.78 18.31
CA LEU A 677 30.98 14.36 18.38
C LEU A 677 32.24 13.51 18.35
N GLU A 678 32.22 12.42 19.11
CA GLU A 678 33.30 11.42 19.13
C GLU A 678 32.72 10.02 18.88
N THR A 679 33.35 9.28 17.97
CA THR A 679 32.87 7.98 17.50
C THR A 679 33.76 6.85 18.04
N ASN A 680 33.18 6.04 18.92
CA ASN A 680 33.83 4.86 19.55
C ASN A 680 33.80 3.59 18.67
N GLY A 681 33.47 3.76 17.39
CA GLY A 681 33.23 2.70 16.41
C GLY A 681 32.74 3.32 15.11
N THR A 682 32.02 2.55 14.29
CA THR A 682 31.32 3.09 13.12
C THR A 682 29.92 3.51 13.53
N GLN A 683 29.70 4.81 13.71
CA GLN A 683 28.41 5.35 14.16
C GLN A 683 27.61 6.00 13.04
N THR A 684 26.28 6.03 13.19
CA THR A 684 25.36 6.47 12.13
C THR A 684 24.66 7.76 12.51
N VAL A 685 24.68 8.72 11.57
CA VAL A 685 23.85 9.93 11.61
C VAL A 685 22.88 9.87 10.43
N ARG A 686 21.58 9.90 10.73
CA ARG A 686 20.52 9.96 9.73
C ARG A 686 20.11 11.40 9.49
N VAL A 687 20.03 11.81 8.23
CA VAL A 687 19.61 13.16 7.82
C VAL A 687 18.35 13.05 6.97
N ALA A 688 17.23 13.50 7.52
CA ALA A 688 15.95 13.49 6.81
C ALA A 688 15.75 14.82 6.06
N ARG A 689 15.36 14.73 4.78
CA ARG A 689 15.05 15.89 3.95
C ARG A 689 13.87 16.66 4.50
N GLY A 690 13.98 17.99 4.62
CA GLY A 690 12.86 18.86 4.95
C GLY A 690 11.93 19.11 3.76
N ARG A 691 10.77 19.71 4.03
CA ARG A 691 9.73 20.02 3.02
C ARG A 691 10.17 21.05 1.98
N LEU A 692 11.06 21.97 2.34
CA LEU A 692 11.44 23.10 1.49
C LEU A 692 12.77 22.85 0.77
N ASP A 693 12.71 22.75 -0.56
CA ASP A 693 13.89 22.67 -1.40
C ASP A 693 14.74 23.96 -1.34
N SER A 694 14.14 25.10 -0.95
CA SER A 694 14.80 26.42 -0.89
C SER A 694 15.80 26.59 0.26
N VAL A 695 15.84 25.67 1.22
CA VAL A 695 16.85 25.67 2.29
C VAL A 695 18.13 25.06 1.74
N ASP A 696 19.32 25.61 2.00
CA ASP A 696 20.57 25.02 1.50
C ASP A 696 20.89 23.65 2.13
N TYR A 697 20.62 23.53 3.44
CA TYR A 697 20.90 22.36 4.26
C TYR A 697 19.76 22.04 5.22
N ASP A 698 19.39 20.76 5.32
CA ASP A 698 18.43 20.28 6.31
C ASP A 698 19.07 20.21 7.70
N ALA A 699 20.37 19.86 7.75
CA ALA A 699 21.17 19.86 8.97
C ALA A 699 22.59 20.40 8.77
N VAL A 700 23.19 20.90 9.85
CA VAL A 700 24.57 21.40 9.91
C VAL A 700 25.25 20.82 11.15
N LEU A 701 26.40 20.17 10.99
CA LEU A 701 27.33 19.87 12.08
C LEU A 701 28.31 21.04 12.18
N ASN A 702 28.13 21.86 13.20
CA ASN A 702 28.92 23.08 13.38
C ASN A 702 30.28 22.82 14.04
N GLN A 703 30.36 21.74 14.82
CA GLN A 703 31.55 21.34 15.57
C GLN A 703 32.20 20.09 14.97
N SER A 704 33.43 19.81 15.37
CA SER A 704 34.20 18.68 14.82
C SER A 704 33.58 17.34 15.17
N VAL A 705 33.65 16.40 14.23
CA VAL A 705 33.46 14.97 14.49
C VAL A 705 34.81 14.27 14.47
N SER A 706 35.06 13.44 15.48
CA SER A 706 36.32 12.69 15.62
C SER A 706 36.08 11.21 15.90
N GLY A 707 37.11 10.38 15.74
CA GLY A 707 37.10 8.97 16.14
C GLY A 707 37.23 7.97 14.98
N THR A 708 36.65 6.79 15.13
CA THR A 708 36.89 5.66 14.22
C THR A 708 36.13 5.79 12.91
N GLY A 709 34.82 6.01 12.95
CA GLY A 709 34.00 5.92 11.76
C GLY A 709 32.67 6.64 11.86
N LEU A 710 32.30 7.34 10.80
CA LEU A 710 31.00 8.00 10.67
C LEU A 710 30.30 7.58 9.38
N VAL A 711 29.03 7.18 9.48
CA VAL A 711 28.16 6.90 8.35
C VAL A 711 27.03 7.92 8.35
N ILE A 712 26.96 8.73 7.31
CA ILE A 712 25.83 9.62 7.04
C ILE A 712 24.86 8.88 6.13
N VAL A 713 23.63 8.77 6.58
CA VAL A 713 22.55 8.09 5.86
C VAL A 713 21.33 9.01 5.74
N GLY A 714 20.43 8.78 4.79
CA GLY A 714 19.20 9.55 4.64
C GLY A 714 19.00 10.08 3.22
N ASP A 715 18.06 11.00 3.04
CA ASP A 715 17.78 11.68 1.76
C ASP A 715 17.99 13.20 1.85
N GLY A 716 18.34 13.70 3.05
CA GLY A 716 18.56 15.11 3.33
C GLY A 716 19.96 15.61 3.01
N ARG A 717 20.16 16.91 3.24
CA ARG A 717 21.38 17.68 2.97
C ARG A 717 22.05 18.08 4.29
N LEU A 718 23.29 17.64 4.47
CA LEU A 718 24.13 17.92 5.65
C LEU A 718 25.29 18.82 5.27
N ALA A 719 25.55 19.87 6.04
CA ALA A 719 26.84 20.57 6.01
C ALA A 719 27.71 20.16 7.20
N MET A 720 29.01 19.99 6.99
CA MET A 720 30.01 19.85 8.05
C MET A 720 30.97 21.03 7.95
N ARG A 721 31.01 21.88 8.99
CA ARG A 721 31.71 23.18 8.95
C ARG A 721 33.04 23.21 9.69
N ALA A 722 33.31 22.22 10.53
CA ALA A 722 34.57 22.07 11.25
C ALA A 722 35.47 21.02 10.60
N ALA A 723 36.77 21.05 10.91
CA ALA A 723 37.68 19.96 10.54
C ALA A 723 37.34 18.69 11.34
N ASN A 724 37.25 17.55 10.66
CA ASN A 724 36.82 16.27 11.23
C ASN A 724 37.95 15.25 11.14
N ALA A 725 38.26 14.61 12.26
CA ALA A 725 39.34 13.64 12.37
C ALA A 725 38.78 12.21 12.42
N LEU A 726 38.52 11.62 11.25
CA LEU A 726 37.89 10.31 11.09
C LEU A 726 38.80 9.33 10.32
N ASN A 727 38.87 8.06 10.75
CA ASN A 727 39.53 7.01 9.95
C ASN A 727 38.65 6.61 8.76
N THR A 728 37.34 6.47 8.98
CA THR A 728 36.37 6.08 7.95
C THR A 728 35.22 7.08 7.89
N PHE A 729 34.81 7.45 6.69
CA PHE A 729 33.67 8.32 6.45
C PHE A 729 32.81 7.76 5.31
N SER A 730 31.53 7.50 5.55
CA SER A 730 30.62 6.93 4.54
C SER A 730 29.40 7.82 4.35
N VAL A 731 28.97 8.01 3.11
CA VAL A 731 27.74 8.71 2.74
C VAL A 731 26.85 7.78 1.92
N ARG A 732 25.58 7.63 2.32
CA ARG A 732 24.59 6.75 1.68
C ARG A 732 23.24 7.46 1.54
N GLY A 733 22.74 7.65 0.32
CA GLY A 733 21.51 8.38 -0.01
C GLY A 733 21.56 9.90 0.24
N ALA A 734 22.26 10.34 1.29
CA ALA A 734 22.30 11.72 1.72
C ALA A 734 23.27 12.56 0.87
N THR A 735 23.10 13.88 0.93
CA THR A 735 24.08 14.82 0.39
C THR A 735 24.86 15.46 1.53
N VAL A 736 26.18 15.25 1.58
CA VAL A 736 27.08 15.90 2.54
C VAL A 736 27.90 16.96 1.83
N THR A 737 28.00 18.14 2.44
CA THR A 737 28.85 19.24 1.98
C THR A 737 29.89 19.57 3.04
N LEU A 738 31.17 19.57 2.66
CA LEU A 738 32.26 20.15 3.42
C LEU A 738 32.45 21.59 2.94
N ASN A 739 32.04 22.57 3.74
CA ASN A 739 32.14 23.99 3.45
C ASN A 739 32.82 24.73 4.61
N GLU A 740 33.15 26.02 4.44
CA GLU A 740 33.85 26.82 5.46
C GLU A 740 35.15 26.12 5.91
N ALA A 741 35.32 25.76 7.19
CA ALA A 741 36.47 24.99 7.68
C ALA A 741 36.28 23.45 7.62
N GLY A 742 35.17 22.99 7.02
CA GLY A 742 34.82 21.58 6.82
C GLY A 742 35.91 20.81 6.08
N ALA A 743 36.53 19.84 6.75
CA ALA A 743 37.60 19.02 6.17
C ALA A 743 37.64 17.61 6.80
N LEU A 744 38.32 16.69 6.11
CA LEU A 744 38.70 15.34 6.52
C LEU A 744 40.23 15.17 6.29
N PRO A 745 41.09 15.84 7.09
CA PRO A 745 42.54 15.83 6.87
C PRO A 745 43.23 14.47 7.15
N GLY A 746 42.50 13.48 7.69
CA GLY A 746 43.06 12.21 8.18
C GLY A 746 43.36 12.22 9.67
N ILE A 747 43.90 11.10 10.18
CA ILE A 747 44.28 10.92 11.59
C ILE A 747 45.78 10.65 11.70
N LEU A 748 46.40 11.16 12.76
CA LEU A 748 47.79 10.83 13.09
C LEU A 748 47.84 9.53 13.91
N VAL A 749 48.19 8.41 13.28
CA VAL A 749 48.35 7.12 13.95
C VAL A 749 49.85 6.84 14.13
N GLY A 750 50.33 6.81 15.38
CA GLY A 750 51.75 6.56 15.68
C GLY A 750 52.72 7.58 15.08
N GLY A 751 52.28 8.83 14.86
CA GLY A 751 53.07 9.88 14.22
C GLY A 751 53.04 9.88 12.69
N VAL A 752 52.26 8.98 12.06
CA VAL A 752 52.06 8.93 10.61
C VAL A 752 50.64 9.38 10.27
N LEU A 753 50.51 10.35 9.37
CA LEU A 753 49.21 10.81 8.90
C LEU A 753 48.60 9.77 7.95
N THR A 754 47.63 9.01 8.46
CA THR A 754 46.84 8.07 7.66
C THR A 754 45.66 8.81 7.04
N GLY A 755 45.47 8.67 5.73
CA GLY A 755 44.33 9.27 5.04
C GLY A 755 43.00 8.61 5.43
N THR A 756 41.91 9.37 5.34
CA THR A 756 40.57 8.87 5.62
C THR A 756 40.11 7.92 4.50
N GLN A 757 39.47 6.82 4.87
CA GLN A 757 38.75 5.95 3.93
C GLN A 757 37.34 6.51 3.71
N ILE A 758 37.11 7.08 2.53
CA ILE A 758 35.87 7.77 2.17
C ILE A 758 35.04 6.86 1.27
N PHE A 759 33.80 6.59 1.63
CA PHE A 759 32.87 5.78 0.86
C PHE A 759 31.65 6.60 0.47
N VAL A 760 31.37 6.75 -0.82
CA VAL A 760 30.16 7.41 -1.31
C VAL A 760 29.37 6.39 -2.12
N ARG A 761 28.21 5.98 -1.59
CA ARG A 761 27.45 4.83 -2.09
C ARG A 761 25.95 5.12 -2.12
N GLU A 762 25.18 4.26 -2.79
CA GLU A 762 23.71 4.26 -2.71
C GLU A 762 23.09 5.65 -3.00
N SER A 763 23.43 6.29 -4.12
CA SER A 763 23.05 7.69 -4.44
C SER A 763 23.60 8.79 -3.52
N GLY A 764 24.46 8.43 -2.56
CA GLY A 764 25.12 9.39 -1.70
C GLY A 764 25.92 10.41 -2.50
N THR A 765 25.98 11.64 -1.99
CA THR A 765 26.76 12.71 -2.60
C THR A 765 27.69 13.34 -1.57
N LEU A 766 28.99 13.39 -1.87
CA LEU A 766 29.97 14.18 -1.11
C LEU A 766 30.39 15.40 -1.92
N THR A 767 30.16 16.59 -1.39
CA THR A 767 30.51 17.86 -2.01
C THR A 767 31.62 18.56 -1.23
N LEU A 768 32.72 18.91 -1.89
CA LEU A 768 33.71 19.87 -1.40
C LEU A 768 33.33 21.25 -1.93
N ASP A 769 33.00 22.18 -1.05
CA ASP A 769 32.51 23.51 -1.44
C ASP A 769 33.49 24.62 -1.08
N ASN A 770 34.34 24.98 -2.04
CA ASN A 770 35.27 26.11 -1.99
C ASN A 770 34.67 27.40 -2.57
N ARG A 771 33.34 27.55 -2.61
CA ARG A 771 32.71 28.80 -3.10
C ARG A 771 32.85 29.96 -2.13
N THR A 772 32.82 29.69 -0.81
CA THR A 772 32.90 30.72 0.24
C THR A 772 34.28 30.85 0.84
N THR A 773 34.95 29.72 1.11
CA THR A 773 36.30 29.66 1.69
C THR A 773 37.14 28.68 0.87
N ASP A 774 38.22 29.18 0.28
CA ASP A 774 39.19 28.36 -0.46
C ASP A 774 40.08 27.63 0.56
N LEU A 775 39.84 26.33 0.75
CA LEU A 775 40.61 25.49 1.66
C LEU A 775 41.29 24.40 0.83
N ALA A 776 42.62 24.46 0.76
CA ALA A 776 43.42 23.43 0.11
C ALA A 776 43.50 22.17 0.98
N GLY A 777 43.37 20.98 0.38
CA GLY A 777 43.47 19.72 1.09
C GLY A 777 42.29 19.50 2.04
N ARG A 778 41.07 19.80 1.60
CA ARG A 778 39.86 19.50 2.38
C ARG A 778 39.79 18.02 2.70
N LEU A 779 40.25 17.17 1.80
CA LEU A 779 40.50 15.77 2.00
C LEU A 779 42.02 15.58 2.11
N GLY A 780 42.46 14.79 3.09
CA GLY A 780 43.89 14.53 3.26
C GLY A 780 44.49 13.85 2.01
N ALA A 781 45.71 14.21 1.63
CA ALA A 781 46.37 13.73 0.40
C ALA A 781 46.58 12.20 0.33
N ASN A 782 46.48 11.50 1.46
CA ASN A 782 46.55 10.03 1.52
C ASN A 782 45.17 9.36 1.54
N SER A 783 44.08 10.12 1.42
CA SER A 783 42.72 9.60 1.56
C SER A 783 42.32 8.76 0.36
N THR A 784 41.55 7.69 0.59
CA THR A 784 40.98 6.88 -0.48
C THR A 784 39.52 7.28 -0.67
N LEU A 785 39.14 7.67 -1.89
CA LEU A 785 37.75 7.90 -2.27
C LEU A 785 37.21 6.67 -2.99
N THR A 786 36.23 6.01 -2.40
CA THR A 786 35.56 4.84 -2.97
C THR A 786 34.14 5.22 -3.39
N LEU A 787 33.83 5.03 -4.67
CA LEU A 787 32.49 5.24 -5.24
C LEU A 787 31.82 3.90 -5.58
N ASP A 788 30.56 3.73 -5.18
CA ASP A 788 29.71 2.57 -5.51
C ASP A 788 28.28 3.05 -5.74
N GLY A 789 28.00 3.54 -6.95
CA GLY A 789 26.75 4.24 -7.28
C GLY A 789 26.63 5.60 -6.57
N GLY A 790 27.77 6.29 -6.37
CA GLY A 790 27.87 7.55 -5.62
C GLY A 790 28.35 8.73 -6.45
N THR A 791 28.14 9.95 -5.93
CA THR A 791 28.58 11.20 -6.55
C THR A 791 29.61 11.92 -5.69
N PHE A 792 30.77 12.22 -6.26
CA PHE A 792 31.74 13.16 -5.68
C PHE A 792 31.67 14.48 -6.43
N ARG A 793 31.55 15.60 -5.71
CA ARG A 793 31.44 16.94 -6.29
C ARG A 793 32.50 17.86 -5.70
N TYR A 794 33.16 18.63 -6.56
CA TYR A 794 34.13 19.65 -6.16
C TYR A 794 33.75 20.99 -6.77
N ARG A 795 33.45 21.98 -5.92
CA ARG A 795 32.96 23.30 -6.31
C ARG A 795 33.96 24.38 -5.95
N LYS A 796 34.08 25.39 -6.82
CA LYS A 796 34.84 26.61 -6.51
C LYS A 796 34.12 27.87 -6.99
N GLY A 797 34.23 28.92 -6.18
CA GLY A 797 33.70 30.25 -6.49
C GLY A 797 34.59 31.05 -7.45
N SER A 798 34.05 32.15 -7.99
CA SER A 798 34.73 33.01 -8.95
C SER A 798 35.77 33.98 -8.33
N GLY A 799 35.93 33.97 -7.00
CA GLY A 799 36.64 35.02 -6.26
C GLY A 799 38.16 34.90 -6.19
N SER A 800 38.75 33.71 -6.32
CA SER A 800 40.22 33.52 -6.27
C SER A 800 40.78 33.25 -7.68
N GLY A 801 41.56 34.19 -8.21
CA GLY A 801 42.27 34.01 -9.49
C GLY A 801 43.38 32.95 -9.43
N ALA A 802 43.72 32.45 -8.25
CA ALA A 802 44.65 31.35 -8.05
C ALA A 802 44.03 30.02 -8.50
N ARG A 803 44.85 29.08 -8.98
CA ARG A 803 44.41 27.71 -9.28
C ARG A 803 44.14 26.99 -7.96
N ASP A 804 42.95 26.41 -7.82
CA ASP A 804 42.63 25.56 -6.66
C ASP A 804 43.01 24.10 -7.00
N THR A 805 43.66 23.42 -6.07
CA THR A 805 44.19 22.06 -6.27
C THR A 805 43.83 21.22 -5.06
N GLU A 806 43.08 20.16 -5.31
CA GLU A 806 42.74 19.14 -4.34
C GLU A 806 43.44 17.84 -4.72
N THR A 807 44.29 17.31 -3.83
CA THR A 807 45.03 16.07 -4.06
C THR A 807 44.55 15.00 -3.07
N LEU A 808 44.29 13.80 -3.58
CA LEU A 808 43.89 12.63 -2.81
C LEU A 808 44.80 11.43 -3.12
N GLY A 809 44.69 10.39 -2.31
CA GLY A 809 45.41 9.13 -2.49
C GLY A 809 44.84 8.34 -3.66
N THR A 810 43.89 7.46 -3.42
CA THR A 810 43.36 6.54 -4.45
C THR A 810 41.90 6.83 -4.74
N LEU A 811 41.53 6.92 -6.02
CA LEU A 811 40.14 6.79 -6.47
C LEU A 811 39.84 5.30 -6.71
N LYS A 812 38.86 4.76 -5.99
CA LYS A 812 38.37 3.39 -6.16
C LYS A 812 36.93 3.40 -6.69
N LEU A 813 36.66 2.64 -7.74
CA LEU A 813 35.31 2.40 -8.26
C LEU A 813 34.90 0.96 -7.96
N GLU A 814 34.00 0.74 -7.00
CA GLU A 814 33.62 -0.61 -6.56
C GLU A 814 32.45 -1.21 -7.33
N GLY A 815 31.56 -0.38 -7.90
CA GLY A 815 30.37 -0.81 -8.64
C GLY A 815 29.54 0.38 -9.14
N GLY A 816 28.52 0.10 -9.95
CA GLY A 816 27.46 1.07 -10.25
C GLY A 816 27.78 2.20 -11.22
N SER A 817 26.86 3.17 -11.29
CA SER A 817 27.00 4.39 -12.08
C SER A 817 27.51 5.52 -11.19
N ASN A 818 28.83 5.77 -11.25
CA ASN A 818 29.49 6.77 -10.42
C ASN A 818 29.60 8.10 -11.14
N THR A 819 29.63 9.18 -10.37
CA THR A 819 29.79 10.54 -10.92
C THR A 819 30.90 11.30 -10.20
N ILE A 820 31.76 11.97 -10.96
CA ILE A 820 32.64 13.02 -10.45
C ILE A 820 32.25 14.34 -11.14
N ALA A 821 31.78 15.30 -10.36
CA ALA A 821 31.39 16.61 -10.84
C ALA A 821 32.41 17.68 -10.39
N ILE A 822 32.99 18.42 -11.34
CA ILE A 822 33.85 19.56 -11.06
C ILE A 822 33.18 20.83 -11.57
N GLU A 823 32.66 21.64 -10.65
CA GLU A 823 31.90 22.84 -10.91
C GLU A 823 32.79 24.07 -10.66
N ALA A 824 33.31 24.65 -11.74
CA ALA A 824 34.32 25.68 -11.69
C ALA A 824 34.03 26.82 -12.68
N THR A 825 34.23 28.06 -12.23
CA THR A 825 34.27 29.24 -13.11
C THR A 825 35.70 29.62 -13.54
N GLY A 826 36.71 28.84 -13.14
CA GLY A 826 38.14 29.05 -13.40
C GLY A 826 38.97 27.77 -13.40
N ALA A 827 40.30 27.87 -13.36
CA ALA A 827 41.18 26.70 -13.35
C ALA A 827 41.13 25.96 -12.00
N MET A 828 40.82 24.67 -12.05
CA MET A 828 40.78 23.74 -10.92
C MET A 828 41.48 22.44 -11.28
N VAL A 829 42.14 21.83 -10.30
CA VAL A 829 42.77 20.52 -10.44
C VAL A 829 42.28 19.61 -9.33
N LEU A 830 41.68 18.49 -9.71
CA LEU A 830 41.44 17.36 -8.82
C LEU A 830 42.45 16.27 -9.18
N GLU A 831 43.30 15.90 -8.25
CA GLU A 831 44.37 14.93 -8.48
C GLU A 831 44.20 13.70 -7.58
N PHE A 832 44.32 12.50 -8.14
CA PHE A 832 44.45 11.26 -7.36
C PHE A 832 45.79 10.60 -7.65
N ALA A 833 46.54 10.26 -6.60
CA ALA A 833 47.80 9.56 -6.69
C ALA A 833 47.67 8.13 -7.26
N GLY A 834 46.50 7.50 -7.15
CA GLY A 834 46.20 6.16 -7.65
C GLY A 834 44.76 5.99 -8.14
N PHE A 835 44.54 4.92 -8.90
CA PHE A 835 43.23 4.51 -9.40
C PHE A 835 43.06 3.00 -9.29
N ASP A 836 41.89 2.56 -8.82
CA ASP A 836 41.49 1.15 -8.76
C ASP A 836 40.03 1.02 -9.23
N ARG A 837 39.76 0.03 -10.07
CA ARG A 837 38.42 -0.25 -10.59
C ARG A 837 38.13 -1.72 -10.39
N ASN A 838 37.04 -2.00 -9.70
CA ASN A 838 36.52 -3.34 -9.57
C ASN A 838 35.81 -3.75 -10.88
N ASP A 839 36.54 -4.46 -11.74
CA ASP A 839 36.00 -4.90 -13.01
C ASP A 839 34.88 -5.94 -12.85
N ASP A 840 34.83 -6.73 -11.77
CA ASP A 840 33.81 -7.78 -11.59
C ASP A 840 32.40 -7.22 -11.43
N GLU A 841 32.29 -6.00 -10.88
CA GLU A 841 31.04 -5.27 -10.69
C GLU A 841 30.75 -4.28 -11.81
N ARG A 842 31.62 -4.22 -12.83
CA ARG A 842 31.45 -3.43 -14.06
C ARG A 842 31.17 -1.94 -13.83
N ALA A 843 31.75 -1.36 -12.78
CA ALA A 843 31.60 0.04 -12.41
C ALA A 843 31.80 1.00 -13.59
N THR A 844 30.96 2.03 -13.68
CA THR A 844 31.03 3.09 -14.71
C THR A 844 31.26 4.44 -14.07
N LEU A 845 31.73 5.41 -14.85
CA LEU A 845 32.04 6.77 -14.38
C LEU A 845 31.55 7.84 -15.37
N ASP A 846 30.80 8.82 -14.89
CA ASP A 846 30.52 10.05 -15.63
C ASP A 846 31.28 11.22 -15.02
N LEU A 847 31.98 11.96 -15.86
CA LEU A 847 32.71 13.17 -15.48
C LEU A 847 31.90 14.39 -15.90
N ILE A 848 31.37 15.11 -14.93
CA ILE A 848 30.56 16.30 -15.17
C ILE A 848 31.40 17.55 -14.93
N SER A 849 31.40 18.48 -15.87
CA SER A 849 31.94 19.82 -15.66
C SER A 849 31.24 20.85 -16.55
N GLU A 850 30.97 22.03 -15.97
CA GLU A 850 30.47 23.20 -16.69
C GLU A 850 31.50 23.74 -17.69
N ALA A 851 32.79 23.53 -17.42
CA ALA A 851 33.89 23.88 -18.31
C ALA A 851 34.42 22.65 -19.03
N VAL A 852 35.03 22.85 -20.20
CA VAL A 852 35.69 21.76 -20.92
C VAL A 852 36.91 21.28 -20.13
N PHE A 853 36.95 19.98 -19.84
CA PHE A 853 38.15 19.33 -19.30
C PHE A 853 39.34 19.58 -20.23
N SER A 854 40.35 20.29 -19.75
CA SER A 854 41.46 20.74 -20.58
C SER A 854 42.77 20.86 -19.79
N PRO A 855 43.93 20.69 -20.45
CA PRO A 855 45.25 20.84 -19.81
C PRO A 855 45.57 22.26 -19.32
N THR A 856 44.67 23.24 -19.47
CA THR A 856 44.84 24.62 -18.99
C THR A 856 43.73 25.08 -18.04
N GLY A 857 42.53 24.51 -18.14
CA GLY A 857 41.34 24.85 -17.33
C GLY A 857 41.08 23.85 -16.20
N VAL A 858 39.86 23.28 -16.18
CA VAL A 858 39.44 22.23 -15.24
C VAL A 858 40.12 20.90 -15.60
N ARG A 859 40.71 20.24 -14.59
CA ARG A 859 41.45 18.99 -14.76
C ARG A 859 41.08 17.98 -13.70
N LEU A 860 40.93 16.74 -14.14
CA LEU A 860 41.10 15.56 -13.32
C LEU A 860 42.43 14.92 -13.72
N GLN A 861 43.33 14.69 -12.76
CA GLN A 861 44.69 14.21 -13.01
C GLN A 861 45.01 12.93 -12.24
N LEU A 862 45.68 12.00 -12.93
CA LEU A 862 46.09 10.69 -12.42
C LEU A 862 47.57 10.44 -12.80
N PRO A 863 48.53 11.11 -12.14
CA PRO A 863 49.91 11.19 -12.62
C PRO A 863 50.64 9.83 -12.59
N ASN A 864 50.34 8.96 -11.63
CA ASN A 864 50.99 7.66 -11.48
C ASN A 864 50.18 6.49 -12.06
N ALA A 865 48.99 6.76 -12.61
CA ALA A 865 48.10 5.75 -13.17
C ALA A 865 48.09 5.83 -14.70
N GLN A 866 49.28 5.86 -15.31
CA GLN A 866 49.41 5.83 -16.76
C GLN A 866 48.81 4.51 -17.28
N ASN A 867 47.84 4.63 -18.19
CA ASN A 867 47.01 3.55 -18.76
C ASN A 867 45.82 3.07 -17.91
N ALA A 868 45.56 3.64 -16.73
CA ALA A 868 44.38 3.29 -15.93
C ALA A 868 43.03 3.63 -16.62
N PHE A 869 43.04 4.62 -17.52
CA PHE A 869 41.91 5.04 -18.35
C PHE A 869 42.18 4.80 -19.86
N GLY A 870 43.08 3.88 -20.19
CA GLY A 870 43.72 3.80 -21.51
C GLY A 870 43.58 2.49 -22.28
N ASP A 871 42.75 1.54 -21.82
CA ASP A 871 42.72 0.14 -22.31
C ASP A 871 42.59 0.00 -23.83
N PHE A 872 41.98 0.97 -24.52
CA PHE A 872 41.73 0.92 -25.97
C PHE A 872 42.27 2.16 -26.71
N GLY A 873 43.57 2.41 -26.62
CA GLY A 873 44.22 3.50 -27.35
C GLY A 873 43.79 4.88 -26.82
N ASN A 874 44.00 5.07 -25.51
CA ASN A 874 43.68 6.26 -24.72
C ASN A 874 42.19 6.52 -24.51
N MET A 875 41.31 5.52 -24.62
CA MET A 875 39.87 5.68 -24.36
C MET A 875 39.37 4.62 -23.37
N SER A 876 38.47 5.04 -22.48
CA SER A 876 37.73 4.15 -21.57
C SER A 876 36.28 3.98 -22.01
N PRO A 877 35.84 2.78 -22.43
CA PRO A 877 34.45 2.51 -22.85
C PRO A 877 33.44 2.55 -21.69
N TRP A 878 33.93 2.50 -20.45
CA TRP A 878 33.14 2.52 -19.23
C TRP A 878 33.01 3.92 -18.61
N ALA A 879 33.63 4.94 -19.20
CA ALA A 879 33.62 6.30 -18.69
C ALA A 879 33.25 7.36 -19.74
N THR A 880 32.43 8.34 -19.34
CA THR A 880 31.95 9.42 -20.20
C THR A 880 32.24 10.80 -19.62
N VAL A 881 32.17 11.83 -20.47
CA VAL A 881 32.30 13.24 -20.11
C VAL A 881 31.00 13.96 -20.45
N ASN A 882 30.35 14.52 -19.43
CA ASN A 882 29.07 15.22 -19.50
C ASN A 882 27.95 14.38 -20.14
N GLY A 883 28.07 13.05 -20.11
CA GLY A 883 27.21 12.15 -20.91
C GLY A 883 27.24 12.41 -22.44
N THR A 884 28.18 13.21 -22.92
CA THR A 884 28.23 13.66 -24.32
C THR A 884 29.33 12.98 -25.11
N ASP A 885 30.47 12.67 -24.49
CA ASP A 885 31.66 12.14 -25.16
C ASP A 885 32.38 11.09 -24.28
N TRP A 886 33.34 10.38 -24.86
CA TRP A 886 34.16 9.39 -24.14
C TRP A 886 35.29 10.05 -23.34
N VAL A 887 35.63 9.44 -22.21
CA VAL A 887 36.86 9.78 -21.48
C VAL A 887 38.10 9.34 -22.26
N SER A 888 39.08 10.24 -22.33
CA SER A 888 40.42 9.97 -22.84
C SER A 888 41.50 10.43 -21.85
N GLN A 889 42.68 9.81 -21.89
CA GLN A 889 43.82 10.16 -21.04
C GLN A 889 45.02 10.59 -21.89
N ASP A 890 45.64 11.73 -21.54
CA ASP A 890 46.88 12.18 -22.17
C ASP A 890 48.14 11.53 -21.56
N ALA A 891 49.31 11.80 -22.16
CA ALA A 891 50.59 11.24 -21.70
C ALA A 891 51.03 11.71 -20.30
N ASN A 892 50.39 12.74 -19.73
CA ASN A 892 50.65 13.24 -18.38
C ASN A 892 49.63 12.71 -17.36
N GLY A 893 48.72 11.83 -17.79
CA GLY A 893 47.64 11.31 -16.95
C GLY A 893 46.49 12.29 -16.75
N THR A 894 46.39 13.36 -17.54
CA THR A 894 45.26 14.30 -17.52
C THR A 894 44.09 13.70 -18.27
N ILE A 895 42.91 13.75 -17.65
CA ILE A 895 41.66 13.31 -18.27
C ILE A 895 41.08 14.41 -19.16
N THR A 896 40.73 14.03 -20.39
CA THR A 896 40.16 14.91 -21.42
C THR A 896 38.99 14.23 -22.12
N GLN A 897 38.21 14.99 -22.89
CA GLN A 897 37.25 14.44 -23.84
C GLN A 897 37.96 13.85 -25.06
N LEU A 898 37.44 12.75 -25.61
CA LEU A 898 37.92 12.20 -26.88
C LEU A 898 37.62 13.16 -28.04
N ALA A 899 38.63 13.54 -28.82
CA ALA A 899 38.47 14.47 -29.95
C ALA A 899 38.37 13.76 -31.33
N ASP A 900 39.01 12.60 -31.47
CA ASP A 900 39.22 11.97 -32.77
C ASP A 900 38.08 11.01 -33.16
N TYR A 901 37.15 11.50 -33.99
CA TYR A 901 36.04 10.71 -34.54
C TYR A 901 36.05 10.63 -36.07
N VAL A 902 35.72 9.45 -36.59
CA VAL A 902 35.40 9.21 -38.00
C VAL A 902 33.89 9.40 -38.20
N THR A 903 33.53 10.38 -39.02
CA THR A 903 32.13 10.71 -39.37
C THR A 903 31.75 10.29 -40.79
N ALA A 904 32.72 9.81 -41.59
CA ALA A 904 32.52 9.32 -42.94
C ALA A 904 31.63 8.07 -42.99
N ALA A 905 31.00 7.82 -44.15
CA ALA A 905 30.13 6.66 -44.36
C ALA A 905 30.87 5.33 -44.11
N PRO A 906 30.15 4.25 -43.74
CA PRO A 906 30.73 2.92 -43.60
C PRO A 906 31.47 2.52 -44.89
N GLY A 907 32.75 2.14 -44.76
CA GLY A 907 33.65 1.87 -45.88
C GLY A 907 34.98 1.27 -45.43
N ALA A 908 36.03 1.35 -46.25
CA ALA A 908 37.40 0.94 -45.85
C ALA A 908 38.01 1.83 -44.75
N THR A 909 37.35 2.94 -44.41
CA THR A 909 37.73 3.90 -43.38
C THR A 909 37.32 3.48 -41.96
N TRP A 910 36.39 2.53 -41.84
CA TRP A 910 35.98 1.97 -40.55
C TRP A 910 36.90 0.79 -40.21
N THR A 911 37.76 1.00 -39.23
CA THR A 911 38.80 0.05 -38.80
C THR A 911 38.74 -0.12 -37.29
N THR A 912 39.41 -1.13 -36.75
CA THR A 912 39.50 -1.45 -35.31
C THR A 912 40.04 -0.29 -34.46
N THR A 913 40.70 0.71 -35.07
CA THR A 913 41.19 1.91 -34.39
C THR A 913 40.28 3.13 -34.53
N SER A 914 39.21 3.03 -35.33
CA SER A 914 38.31 4.15 -35.62
C SER A 914 37.27 4.32 -34.52
N ASN A 915 37.16 5.52 -33.94
CA ASN A 915 36.01 5.92 -33.11
C ASN A 915 34.94 6.50 -34.03
N ILE A 916 33.75 5.91 -34.06
CA ILE A 916 32.71 6.35 -34.99
C ILE A 916 31.78 7.33 -34.29
N ASN A 917 31.44 8.43 -34.96
CA ASN A 917 30.34 9.31 -34.54
C ASN A 917 29.27 9.35 -35.62
N ILE A 918 28.09 8.81 -35.29
CA ILE A 918 26.88 8.91 -36.09
C ILE A 918 26.07 10.09 -35.53
N GLY A 919 26.25 11.27 -36.12
CA GLY A 919 25.55 12.48 -35.69
C GLY A 919 24.03 12.41 -35.97
N ASN A 920 23.56 13.17 -36.95
CA ASN A 920 22.14 13.20 -37.35
C ASN A 920 21.86 12.53 -38.71
N THR A 921 22.90 12.00 -39.36
CA THR A 921 22.80 11.41 -40.70
C THR A 921 22.73 9.89 -40.59
N ASN A 922 21.68 9.30 -41.14
CA ASN A 922 21.51 7.85 -41.15
C ASN A 922 22.60 7.16 -41.99
N ARG A 923 23.10 6.03 -41.51
CA ARG A 923 24.14 5.22 -42.15
C ARG A 923 23.68 3.77 -42.25
N THR A 924 24.15 3.07 -43.27
CA THR A 924 23.91 1.63 -43.45
C THR A 924 25.23 0.90 -43.51
N LEU A 925 25.39 -0.12 -42.67
CA LEU A 925 26.52 -1.03 -42.68
C LEU A 925 26.26 -2.14 -43.71
N ASP A 926 26.88 -2.03 -44.88
CA ASP A 926 26.71 -2.95 -46.01
C ASP A 926 27.72 -4.11 -46.02
N GLN A 927 28.73 -4.07 -45.14
CA GLN A 927 29.75 -5.08 -44.92
C GLN A 927 30.06 -5.20 -43.43
N SER A 928 30.46 -6.39 -42.96
CA SER A 928 30.90 -6.52 -41.57
C SER A 928 32.15 -5.67 -41.32
N ARG A 929 32.17 -4.99 -40.16
CA ARG A 929 33.24 -4.07 -39.76
C ARG A 929 33.54 -4.22 -38.28
N ALA A 930 34.77 -3.90 -37.93
CA ALA A 930 35.20 -3.70 -36.56
C ALA A 930 35.59 -2.23 -36.40
N VAL A 931 35.16 -1.63 -35.29
CA VAL A 931 35.41 -0.24 -34.91
C VAL A 931 35.81 -0.19 -33.45
N ARG A 932 36.55 0.84 -33.04
CA ARG A 932 36.97 0.97 -31.64
C ARG A 932 35.79 1.25 -30.72
N SER A 933 35.03 2.31 -30.99
CA SER A 933 33.82 2.71 -30.25
C SER A 933 32.78 3.31 -31.19
N LEU A 934 31.54 3.41 -30.68
CA LEU A 934 30.42 4.03 -31.38
C LEU A 934 29.75 5.08 -30.50
N ARG A 935 29.72 6.32 -30.99
CA ARG A 935 28.91 7.42 -30.46
C ARG A 935 27.73 7.68 -31.42
N MET A 936 26.53 7.73 -30.87
CA MET A 936 25.27 7.98 -31.54
C MET A 936 24.72 9.32 -31.07
N GLY A 937 24.41 10.21 -32.02
CA GLY A 937 23.53 11.37 -31.83
C GLY A 937 22.09 11.00 -32.17
N SER A 938 21.42 11.82 -32.99
CA SER A 938 20.02 11.61 -33.40
C SER A 938 19.82 10.70 -34.61
N GLY A 939 20.90 10.26 -35.25
CA GLY A 939 20.87 9.46 -36.47
C GLY A 939 20.64 7.97 -36.22
N GLU A 940 20.43 7.24 -37.32
CA GLU A 940 20.26 5.79 -37.34
C GLU A 940 21.49 5.09 -37.94
N LEU A 941 21.92 3.98 -37.33
CA LEU A 941 22.86 3.03 -37.92
C LEU A 941 22.14 1.71 -38.24
N ASN A 942 21.82 1.50 -39.51
CA ASN A 942 21.18 0.28 -39.99
C ASN A 942 22.24 -0.82 -40.28
N LEU A 943 22.18 -1.92 -39.54
CA LEU A 943 22.99 -3.12 -39.73
C LEU A 943 22.27 -4.07 -40.69
N ALA A 944 22.71 -4.10 -41.95
CA ALA A 944 22.09 -4.93 -42.98
C ALA A 944 22.13 -6.42 -42.60
N ALA A 945 21.18 -7.21 -43.15
CA ALA A 945 21.08 -8.64 -42.88
C ALA A 945 22.40 -9.38 -43.17
N GLY A 946 22.83 -10.22 -42.23
CA GLY A 946 24.10 -10.97 -42.33
C GLY A 946 25.36 -10.14 -42.10
N ARG A 947 25.23 -8.87 -41.72
CA ARG A 947 26.37 -8.00 -41.36
C ARG A 947 26.53 -7.92 -39.85
N THR A 948 27.78 -7.78 -39.43
CA THR A 948 28.15 -7.67 -38.02
C THR A 948 28.98 -6.41 -37.81
N LEU A 949 28.57 -5.59 -36.85
CA LEU A 949 29.41 -4.55 -36.28
C LEU A 949 30.09 -5.10 -35.02
N THR A 950 31.42 -5.13 -35.02
CA THR A 950 32.21 -5.42 -33.82
C THR A 950 32.66 -4.09 -33.23
N VAL A 951 32.30 -3.82 -31.96
CA VAL A 951 32.78 -2.66 -31.22
C VAL A 951 33.90 -3.16 -30.29
N ASP A 952 35.14 -2.98 -30.71
CA ASP A 952 36.31 -3.64 -30.11
C ASP A 952 36.50 -3.28 -28.63
N SER A 953 36.32 -2.00 -28.27
CA SER A 953 36.35 -1.57 -26.86
C SER A 953 35.09 -1.93 -26.10
N GLY A 954 33.99 -2.23 -26.81
CA GLY A 954 32.65 -2.33 -26.23
C GLY A 954 32.02 -0.98 -25.84
N GLY A 955 32.57 0.16 -26.22
CA GLY A 955 31.98 1.47 -25.95
C GLY A 955 30.85 1.84 -26.92
N LEU A 956 29.61 1.91 -26.41
CA LEU A 956 28.44 2.44 -27.10
C LEU A 956 27.82 3.61 -26.32
N LEU A 957 27.79 4.81 -26.90
CA LEU A 957 27.28 6.02 -26.26
C LEU A 957 26.15 6.62 -27.10
N PHE A 958 24.98 6.82 -26.49
CA PHE A 958 23.90 7.63 -27.04
C PHE A 958 23.91 8.99 -26.35
N ALA A 959 24.38 10.01 -27.06
CA ALA A 959 24.66 11.34 -26.54
C ALA A 959 23.53 12.35 -26.86
N ASN A 960 23.43 13.41 -26.03
CA ASN A 960 22.66 14.63 -26.29
C ASN A 960 21.12 14.49 -26.44
N GLY A 961 20.51 13.49 -25.80
CA GLY A 961 19.05 13.38 -25.69
C GLY A 961 18.25 13.17 -26.96
N ALA A 962 18.90 12.82 -28.06
CA ALA A 962 18.21 12.39 -29.25
C ALA A 962 18.03 10.86 -29.23
N ALA A 963 16.91 10.38 -29.78
CA ALA A 963 16.56 8.96 -29.88
C ALA A 963 17.43 8.23 -30.92
N GLY A 964 18.74 8.17 -30.68
CA GLY A 964 19.68 7.45 -31.53
C GLY A 964 19.28 5.99 -31.67
N LYS A 965 19.41 5.45 -32.87
CA LYS A 965 18.90 4.13 -33.22
C LYS A 965 19.95 3.27 -33.90
N ILE A 966 20.12 2.04 -33.44
CA ILE A 966 20.78 0.97 -34.19
C ILE A 966 19.68 0.03 -34.68
N SER A 967 19.60 -0.24 -35.98
CA SER A 967 18.50 -1.02 -36.56
C SER A 967 18.99 -2.12 -37.48
N GLY A 968 18.06 -2.88 -38.04
CA GLY A 968 18.32 -3.87 -39.09
C GLY A 968 18.53 -5.30 -38.59
N ALA A 969 18.50 -6.26 -39.51
CA ALA A 969 18.55 -7.69 -39.20
C ALA A 969 19.97 -8.24 -38.94
N GLY A 970 20.98 -7.37 -38.96
CA GLY A 970 22.37 -7.68 -38.65
C GLY A 970 22.62 -7.94 -37.16
N SER A 971 23.89 -7.93 -36.77
CA SER A 971 24.31 -8.17 -35.38
C SER A 971 25.33 -7.16 -34.86
N LEU A 972 25.27 -6.92 -33.56
CA LEU A 972 26.23 -6.15 -32.78
C LEU A 972 26.99 -7.12 -31.85
N THR A 973 28.30 -6.97 -31.74
CA THR A 973 29.15 -7.77 -30.85
C THR A 973 30.38 -6.97 -30.41
N THR A 974 31.22 -7.55 -29.56
CA THR A 974 32.50 -6.99 -29.11
C THR A 974 33.64 -7.93 -29.49
N ALA A 975 34.87 -7.41 -29.52
CA ALA A 975 36.04 -8.24 -29.75
C ALA A 975 36.26 -9.19 -28.56
N SER A 976 36.59 -10.46 -28.86
CA SER A 976 36.95 -11.47 -27.85
C SER A 976 35.92 -11.72 -26.74
N GLY A 977 34.65 -11.33 -26.95
CA GLY A 977 33.60 -11.47 -25.93
C GLY A 977 33.69 -10.45 -24.79
N GLY A 978 34.36 -9.31 -25.00
CA GLY A 978 34.46 -8.23 -24.01
C GLY A 978 33.11 -7.59 -23.65
N THR A 979 33.07 -6.84 -22.55
CA THR A 979 31.86 -6.16 -22.07
C THR A 979 31.40 -5.07 -23.03
N LEU A 980 30.10 -5.01 -23.34
CA LEU A 980 29.47 -3.90 -24.06
C LEU A 980 28.86 -2.91 -23.06
N TYR A 981 29.43 -1.71 -22.99
CA TYR A 981 28.94 -0.60 -22.17
C TYR A 981 28.06 0.32 -23.02
N ALA A 982 26.75 0.31 -22.73
CA ALA A 982 25.76 1.16 -23.34
C ALA A 982 25.40 2.32 -22.40
N HIS A 983 25.89 3.50 -22.71
CA HIS A 983 25.62 4.75 -22.00
C HIS A 983 24.51 5.52 -22.71
N VAL A 984 23.49 5.96 -21.98
CA VAL A 984 22.36 6.70 -22.57
C VAL A 984 22.08 7.96 -21.76
N TYR A 985 22.27 9.11 -22.41
CA TYR A 985 22.14 10.42 -21.79
C TYR A 985 21.19 11.35 -22.55
N GLY A 986 20.41 12.12 -21.77
CA GLY A 986 19.37 13.05 -22.21
C GLY A 986 19.86 14.50 -22.25
N SER A 987 19.17 15.35 -23.00
CA SER A 987 19.37 16.82 -22.96
C SER A 987 18.55 17.51 -21.86
N GLY A 988 17.84 16.75 -21.04
CA GLY A 988 16.98 17.24 -19.95
C GLY A 988 15.99 16.15 -19.50
N SER A 989 15.07 16.52 -18.61
CA SER A 989 14.08 15.64 -17.93
C SER A 989 13.04 14.96 -18.84
N GLY A 990 13.27 14.90 -20.15
CA GLY A 990 12.33 14.46 -21.18
C GLY A 990 12.31 12.96 -21.48
N GLY A 991 13.07 12.12 -20.78
CA GLY A 991 13.00 10.66 -20.93
C GLY A 991 13.40 10.19 -22.33
N ALA A 992 14.58 10.58 -22.82
CA ALA A 992 15.07 10.15 -24.11
C ALA A 992 15.13 8.61 -24.17
N THR A 993 14.73 8.04 -25.31
CA THR A 993 14.79 6.59 -25.53
C THR A 993 15.73 6.28 -26.68
N ALA A 994 16.86 5.66 -26.38
CA ALA A 994 17.72 5.04 -27.38
C ALA A 994 17.17 3.66 -27.76
N GLU A 995 17.33 3.25 -29.03
CA GLU A 995 16.81 1.97 -29.51
C GLU A 995 17.91 1.11 -30.15
N ILE A 996 17.96 -0.18 -29.78
CA ILE A 996 18.73 -1.21 -30.48
C ILE A 996 17.77 -2.27 -31.02
N ASN A 997 17.50 -2.20 -32.32
CA ASN A 997 16.80 -3.18 -33.11
C ASN A 997 17.78 -4.00 -33.95
N ALA A 998 18.77 -4.61 -33.29
CA ALA A 998 19.71 -5.55 -33.89
C ALA A 998 20.02 -6.66 -32.88
N ARG A 999 20.44 -7.83 -33.35
CA ARG A 999 20.83 -8.93 -32.45
C ARG A 999 22.15 -8.61 -31.76
N ILE A 1000 22.22 -8.74 -30.45
CA ILE A 1000 23.48 -8.67 -29.72
C ILE A 1000 23.99 -10.10 -29.51
N THR A 1001 25.21 -10.40 -29.95
CA THR A 1001 25.76 -11.77 -29.95
C THR A 1001 27.09 -11.86 -29.22
N GLY A 1002 27.56 -13.09 -28.98
CA GLY A 1002 28.90 -13.35 -28.44
C GLY A 1002 28.92 -13.78 -26.96
N GLY A 1003 27.79 -13.78 -26.26
CA GLY A 1003 27.76 -14.13 -24.83
C GLY A 1003 28.54 -13.12 -23.98
N ILE A 1004 28.39 -11.85 -24.33
CA ILE A 1004 29.13 -10.73 -23.73
C ILE A 1004 28.46 -10.27 -22.43
N ASP A 1005 29.23 -9.64 -21.53
CA ASP A 1005 28.58 -8.84 -20.49
C ASP A 1005 27.98 -7.58 -21.12
N PHE A 1006 26.84 -7.16 -20.61
CA PHE A 1006 26.15 -5.96 -21.07
C PHE A 1006 25.88 -5.04 -19.90
N VAL A 1007 26.32 -3.79 -20.01
CA VAL A 1007 26.17 -2.78 -18.96
C VAL A 1007 25.37 -1.63 -19.51
N LYS A 1008 24.21 -1.35 -18.91
CA LYS A 1008 23.42 -0.15 -19.17
C LYS A 1008 23.70 0.88 -18.09
N ALA A 1009 24.19 2.05 -18.50
CA ALA A 1009 24.44 3.21 -17.64
C ALA A 1009 23.81 4.49 -18.22
N GLY A 1010 23.83 5.58 -17.44
CA GLY A 1010 23.18 6.84 -17.76
C GLY A 1010 21.67 6.85 -17.43
N PRO A 1011 21.09 8.02 -17.13
CA PRO A 1011 19.76 8.13 -16.52
C PRO A 1011 18.59 7.77 -17.47
N GLU A 1012 18.85 7.72 -18.78
CA GLU A 1012 17.80 7.58 -19.80
C GLU A 1012 17.44 6.13 -20.13
N THR A 1013 16.42 5.97 -20.99
CA THR A 1013 15.92 4.65 -21.39
C THR A 1013 16.72 4.07 -22.56
N LEU A 1014 17.14 2.82 -22.44
CA LEU A 1014 17.56 1.99 -23.56
C LEU A 1014 16.50 0.93 -23.86
N ARG A 1015 15.98 0.93 -25.07
CA ARG A 1015 15.00 -0.05 -25.55
C ARG A 1015 15.67 -1.06 -26.49
N LEU A 1016 15.53 -2.34 -26.18
CA LEU A 1016 15.91 -3.45 -27.07
C LEU A 1016 14.67 -3.96 -27.78
N THR A 1017 14.65 -3.93 -29.12
CA THR A 1017 13.45 -4.26 -29.93
C THR A 1017 13.64 -5.40 -30.92
N SER A 1018 14.81 -6.04 -30.94
CA SER A 1018 15.13 -7.06 -31.94
C SER A 1018 14.16 -8.25 -31.91
N ASP A 1019 13.75 -8.73 -33.09
CA ASP A 1019 12.98 -9.98 -33.27
C ASP A 1019 13.83 -11.26 -33.12
N GLY A 1020 15.14 -11.13 -32.98
CA GLY A 1020 16.05 -12.26 -32.84
C GLY A 1020 16.40 -12.57 -31.38
N THR A 1021 17.10 -13.69 -31.17
CA THR A 1021 17.70 -14.00 -29.86
C THR A 1021 19.02 -13.24 -29.69
N SER A 1022 19.11 -12.42 -28.66
CA SER A 1022 20.36 -11.82 -28.20
C SER A 1022 20.97 -12.66 -27.07
N SER A 1023 22.29 -12.82 -27.06
CA SER A 1023 23.01 -13.65 -26.09
C SER A 1023 24.02 -12.86 -25.27
N PHE A 1024 23.91 -12.99 -23.95
CA PHE A 1024 24.76 -12.32 -22.97
C PHE A 1024 25.31 -13.31 -21.94
N ARG A 1025 26.41 -12.94 -21.28
CA ARG A 1025 26.85 -13.58 -20.05
C ARG A 1025 26.09 -12.98 -18.88
N ASN A 1026 26.45 -11.78 -18.44
CA ASN A 1026 25.69 -11.02 -17.43
C ASN A 1026 25.07 -9.75 -18.03
N ILE A 1027 23.98 -9.27 -17.43
CA ILE A 1027 23.41 -7.95 -17.71
C ILE A 1027 23.46 -7.14 -16.42
N TYR A 1028 23.97 -5.91 -16.51
CA TYR A 1028 24.01 -4.94 -15.42
C TYR A 1028 23.20 -3.72 -15.82
N VAL A 1029 22.21 -3.36 -15.02
CA VAL A 1029 21.47 -2.09 -15.12
C VAL A 1029 21.94 -1.24 -13.95
N HIS A 1030 22.84 -0.28 -14.23
CA HIS A 1030 23.45 0.62 -13.26
C HIS A 1030 22.86 2.04 -13.26
N GLY A 1031 22.03 2.36 -14.26
CA GLY A 1031 21.26 3.60 -14.21
C GLY A 1031 20.18 3.65 -15.27
N GLY A 1032 19.11 4.36 -14.94
CA GLY A 1032 17.97 4.58 -15.82
C GLY A 1032 17.21 3.29 -16.12
N ARG A 1033 16.59 3.23 -17.30
CA ARG A 1033 15.69 2.13 -17.68
C ARG A 1033 16.28 1.28 -18.80
N LEU A 1034 16.30 -0.04 -18.62
CA LEU A 1034 16.46 -1.03 -19.67
C LEU A 1034 15.10 -1.64 -20.01
N GLU A 1035 14.59 -1.39 -21.20
CA GLU A 1035 13.30 -1.89 -21.66
C GLU A 1035 13.49 -3.01 -22.69
N LEU A 1036 12.96 -4.19 -22.38
CA LEU A 1036 12.99 -5.34 -23.28
C LEU A 1036 11.73 -5.39 -24.15
N ASP A 1037 11.56 -4.43 -25.06
CA ASP A 1037 10.45 -4.38 -26.02
C ASP A 1037 10.71 -5.25 -27.28
N LEU A 1038 11.17 -6.47 -27.05
CA LEU A 1038 11.51 -7.42 -28.11
C LEU A 1038 10.28 -7.78 -28.93
N GLY A 1039 10.43 -8.04 -30.23
CA GLY A 1039 9.31 -8.54 -31.03
C GLY A 1039 8.90 -9.98 -30.70
N ALA A 1040 7.90 -10.54 -31.38
CA ALA A 1040 7.22 -11.77 -30.98
C ALA A 1040 8.17 -12.99 -30.84
N ASN A 1041 9.21 -13.04 -31.67
CA ASN A 1041 10.25 -14.07 -31.64
C ASN A 1041 11.53 -13.64 -30.91
N GLY A 1042 11.60 -12.36 -30.51
CA GLY A 1042 12.75 -11.78 -29.85
C GLY A 1042 12.93 -12.33 -28.45
N ARG A 1043 14.16 -12.67 -28.10
CA ARG A 1043 14.49 -13.32 -26.82
C ARG A 1043 15.83 -12.82 -26.29
N ILE A 1044 15.96 -12.71 -24.98
CA ILE A 1044 17.23 -12.56 -24.28
C ILE A 1044 17.65 -13.92 -23.71
N ASN A 1045 18.89 -14.32 -23.99
CA ASN A 1045 19.52 -15.51 -23.43
C ASN A 1045 20.74 -15.06 -22.60
N THR A 1046 20.68 -15.20 -21.27
CA THR A 1046 21.81 -14.89 -20.37
C THR A 1046 22.36 -16.17 -19.76
N THR A 1047 23.67 -16.41 -19.85
CA THR A 1047 24.30 -17.57 -19.17
C THR A 1047 24.58 -17.29 -17.69
N GLY A 1048 24.58 -16.04 -17.28
CA GLY A 1048 24.77 -15.56 -15.91
C GLY A 1048 23.58 -14.75 -15.40
N LYS A 1049 23.86 -13.75 -14.56
CA LYS A 1049 22.85 -12.98 -13.82
C LYS A 1049 22.39 -11.74 -14.58
N ILE A 1050 21.15 -11.33 -14.30
CA ILE A 1050 20.65 -9.98 -14.61
C ILE A 1050 20.60 -9.21 -13.31
N ILE A 1051 21.49 -8.24 -13.14
CA ILE A 1051 21.61 -7.42 -11.94
C ILE A 1051 20.95 -6.07 -12.25
N VAL A 1052 19.84 -5.80 -11.57
CA VAL A 1052 19.05 -4.57 -11.69
C VAL A 1052 19.24 -3.78 -10.43
N GLY A 1053 19.99 -2.69 -10.51
CA GLY A 1053 20.35 -1.93 -9.34
C GLY A 1053 21.85 -1.75 -9.19
N ASP A 1054 22.26 -0.53 -8.92
CA ASP A 1054 23.56 -0.21 -8.34
C ASP A 1054 23.44 0.34 -6.90
N ARG A 1055 22.30 0.06 -6.26
CA ARG A 1055 21.88 0.60 -4.97
C ARG A 1055 21.50 2.08 -4.97
N SER A 1056 21.57 2.78 -6.12
CA SER A 1056 21.09 4.16 -6.25
C SER A 1056 19.56 4.27 -6.21
N GLY A 1057 18.88 3.24 -6.71
CA GLY A 1057 17.42 3.19 -6.84
C GLY A 1057 16.85 3.82 -8.11
N THR A 1058 17.71 4.12 -9.08
CA THR A 1058 17.27 4.70 -10.36
C THR A 1058 17.13 3.65 -11.47
N ASP A 1059 17.41 2.39 -11.13
CA ASP A 1059 17.56 1.27 -12.05
C ASP A 1059 16.23 0.54 -12.27
N VAL A 1060 15.81 0.48 -13.53
CA VAL A 1060 14.57 -0.20 -13.91
C VAL A 1060 14.84 -1.20 -15.02
N LEU A 1061 14.49 -2.47 -14.80
CA LEU A 1061 14.32 -3.46 -15.86
C LEU A 1061 12.83 -3.60 -16.17
N ARG A 1062 12.44 -3.30 -17.40
CA ARG A 1062 11.04 -3.34 -17.84
C ARG A 1062 10.77 -4.45 -18.85
N LEU A 1063 9.67 -5.18 -18.63
CA LEU A 1063 9.19 -6.30 -19.47
C LEU A 1063 7.77 -5.99 -20.01
N PRO A 1064 7.63 -5.25 -21.12
CA PRO A 1064 6.36 -4.59 -21.45
C PRO A 1064 5.42 -5.31 -22.43
N LYS A 1065 5.83 -6.35 -23.18
CA LYS A 1065 5.08 -6.72 -24.41
C LYS A 1065 4.85 -8.20 -24.69
N TYR A 1066 5.81 -9.08 -24.48
CA TYR A 1066 5.62 -10.50 -24.78
C TYR A 1066 6.00 -11.38 -23.60
N ASN A 1067 5.31 -12.51 -23.49
CA ASN A 1067 5.58 -13.50 -22.47
C ASN A 1067 6.98 -14.07 -22.63
N ASN A 1068 7.69 -14.30 -21.52
CA ASN A 1068 8.97 -15.01 -21.50
C ASN A 1068 10.01 -14.44 -22.50
N GLN A 1069 10.11 -13.11 -22.60
CA GLN A 1069 11.17 -12.43 -23.35
C GLN A 1069 12.57 -12.78 -22.81
N LEU A 1070 12.66 -13.14 -21.54
CA LEU A 1070 13.81 -13.83 -20.95
C LEU A 1070 13.62 -15.34 -21.19
N THR A 1071 14.49 -15.96 -21.99
CA THR A 1071 14.49 -17.43 -22.15
C THR A 1071 15.18 -18.09 -20.96
N GLY A 1072 14.96 -19.37 -20.67
CA GLY A 1072 15.81 -20.17 -19.77
C GLY A 1072 15.71 -19.88 -18.27
N GLU A 1073 16.37 -20.73 -17.48
CA GLU A 1073 16.48 -20.70 -16.03
C GLU A 1073 17.24 -19.45 -15.51
N ARG A 1074 16.59 -18.26 -15.46
CA ARG A 1074 17.29 -17.00 -15.19
C ARG A 1074 17.31 -16.59 -13.72
N HIS A 1075 18.46 -16.04 -13.32
CA HIS A 1075 18.73 -15.43 -12.03
C HIS A 1075 18.70 -13.91 -12.16
N ILE A 1076 17.66 -13.27 -11.64
CA ILE A 1076 17.56 -11.82 -11.51
C ILE A 1076 17.96 -11.42 -10.09
N VAL A 1077 18.81 -10.41 -9.96
CA VAL A 1077 19.17 -9.79 -8.69
C VAL A 1077 18.62 -8.36 -8.68
N LEU A 1078 17.69 -8.06 -7.77
CA LEU A 1078 17.25 -6.70 -7.48
C LEU A 1078 18.14 -6.14 -6.37
N ARG A 1079 18.99 -5.17 -6.74
CA ARG A 1079 20.04 -4.64 -5.88
C ARG A 1079 19.81 -3.16 -5.58
N GLY A 1080 18.90 -2.87 -4.67
CA GLY A 1080 18.67 -1.50 -4.16
C GLY A 1080 19.45 -1.19 -2.89
N GLY A 1081 19.55 0.09 -2.56
CA GLY A 1081 20.05 0.61 -1.29
C GLY A 1081 18.90 0.94 -0.36
N ASN A 1082 19.20 1.46 0.84
CA ASN A 1082 18.17 1.86 1.80
C ASN A 1082 17.32 3.06 1.32
N TYR A 1083 17.79 3.77 0.30
CA TYR A 1083 17.24 5.03 -0.20
C TYR A 1083 16.71 4.94 -1.64
N GLY A 1084 16.67 3.72 -2.19
CA GLY A 1084 16.34 3.51 -3.57
C GLY A 1084 16.33 2.03 -3.94
N ALA A 1085 15.27 1.57 -4.59
CA ALA A 1085 15.11 0.15 -4.90
C ALA A 1085 15.56 -0.19 -6.33
N GLY A 1086 16.12 -1.38 -6.54
CA GLY A 1086 16.20 -1.96 -7.88
C GLY A 1086 14.80 -2.40 -8.31
N VAL A 1087 14.32 -1.93 -9.47
CA VAL A 1087 12.93 -2.12 -9.90
C VAL A 1087 12.82 -3.11 -11.05
N LEU A 1088 12.02 -4.15 -10.85
CA LEU A 1088 11.50 -5.01 -11.92
C LEU A 1088 10.08 -4.59 -12.25
N GLU A 1089 9.88 -4.03 -13.45
CA GLU A 1089 8.60 -3.49 -13.90
C GLU A 1089 7.96 -4.41 -14.96
N PHE A 1090 6.72 -4.82 -14.71
CA PHE A 1090 5.87 -5.52 -15.68
C PHE A 1090 4.85 -4.54 -16.24
N ALA A 1091 4.56 -4.59 -17.55
CA ALA A 1091 3.55 -3.73 -18.13
C ALA A 1091 2.59 -4.48 -19.07
N LEU A 1092 1.35 -3.99 -19.18
CA LEU A 1092 0.34 -4.50 -20.12
C LEU A 1092 0.85 -4.57 -21.56
N LYS A 1093 0.43 -5.61 -22.27
CA LYS A 1093 0.57 -5.68 -23.73
C LYS A 1093 -0.28 -4.57 -24.36
N PRO A 1094 0.27 -3.67 -25.18
CA PRO A 1094 -0.52 -2.69 -25.91
C PRO A 1094 -1.61 -3.36 -26.76
N ALA A 1095 -2.84 -2.84 -26.73
CA ALA A 1095 -3.90 -3.32 -27.61
C ALA A 1095 -3.48 -3.19 -29.10
N GLY A 1096 -3.81 -4.21 -29.91
CA GLY A 1096 -3.54 -4.21 -31.35
C GLY A 1096 -2.31 -5.01 -31.82
N LEU A 1097 -1.71 -5.85 -30.97
CA LEU A 1097 -0.72 -6.83 -31.44
C LEU A 1097 -1.36 -7.90 -32.33
N PRO A 1098 -0.64 -8.45 -33.33
CA PRO A 1098 -1.17 -9.47 -34.23
C PRO A 1098 -1.71 -10.66 -33.42
N GLY A 1099 -3.04 -10.88 -33.46
CA GLY A 1099 -3.73 -11.95 -32.75
C GLY A 1099 -4.38 -11.59 -31.41
N THR A 1100 -4.33 -10.34 -30.96
CA THR A 1100 -4.97 -9.90 -29.70
C THR A 1100 -5.94 -8.74 -29.95
N THR A 1101 -7.22 -8.94 -29.67
CA THR A 1101 -8.28 -7.90 -29.78
C THR A 1101 -8.50 -7.12 -28.48
N ALA A 1102 -7.80 -7.46 -27.40
CA ALA A 1102 -7.87 -6.84 -26.06
C ALA A 1102 -6.50 -6.87 -25.35
N PHE A 1103 -6.33 -6.10 -24.28
CA PHE A 1103 -5.11 -6.01 -23.47
C PHE A 1103 -4.85 -7.33 -22.72
N ALA A 1104 -4.01 -8.21 -23.27
CA ALA A 1104 -3.65 -9.45 -22.58
C ALA A 1104 -2.53 -9.20 -21.54
N GLY A 1105 -2.67 -9.71 -20.32
CA GLY A 1105 -1.59 -9.72 -19.32
C GLY A 1105 -0.33 -10.46 -19.80
N THR A 1106 0.75 -10.25 -19.06
CA THR A 1106 2.06 -10.83 -19.37
C THR A 1106 2.35 -12.04 -18.48
N THR A 1107 3.02 -13.06 -19.04
CA THR A 1107 3.50 -14.21 -18.26
C THR A 1107 5.01 -14.28 -18.34
N HIS A 1108 5.66 -14.25 -17.19
CA HIS A 1108 7.11 -14.34 -17.04
C HIS A 1108 7.46 -15.42 -16.02
N ARG A 1109 8.51 -16.20 -16.33
CA ARG A 1109 9.07 -17.19 -15.42
C ARG A 1109 10.55 -16.90 -15.16
N LEU A 1110 10.91 -16.89 -13.89
CA LEU A 1110 12.26 -16.71 -13.38
C LEU A 1110 12.68 -17.98 -12.63
N LYS A 1111 13.94 -18.38 -12.76
CA LYS A 1111 14.47 -19.45 -11.90
C LYS A 1111 14.74 -18.90 -10.51
N THR A 1112 15.51 -17.83 -10.42
CA THR A 1112 15.87 -17.23 -9.12
C THR A 1112 15.59 -15.74 -9.16
N LEU A 1113 14.83 -15.24 -8.19
CA LEU A 1113 14.77 -13.82 -7.87
C LEU A 1113 15.51 -13.60 -6.54
N GLU A 1114 16.61 -12.87 -6.59
CA GLU A 1114 17.40 -12.50 -5.42
C GLU A 1114 17.21 -11.01 -5.13
N VAL A 1115 16.96 -10.66 -3.87
CA VAL A 1115 16.83 -9.28 -3.41
C VAL A 1115 17.96 -8.96 -2.44
N GLN A 1116 18.76 -7.97 -2.80
CA GLN A 1116 19.86 -7.43 -2.01
C GLN A 1116 19.54 -5.96 -1.68
N GLY A 1117 19.31 -5.67 -0.39
CA GLY A 1117 18.85 -4.35 0.06
C GLY A 1117 17.36 -4.16 -0.24
N GLN A 1118 17.00 -3.14 -1.02
CA GLN A 1118 15.60 -2.87 -1.39
C GLN A 1118 15.31 -3.35 -2.82
N GLY A 1119 14.35 -4.24 -2.99
CA GLY A 1119 13.85 -4.66 -4.30
C GLY A 1119 12.40 -4.25 -4.49
N VAL A 1120 12.03 -3.84 -5.70
CA VAL A 1120 10.64 -3.57 -6.05
C VAL A 1120 10.21 -4.43 -7.23
N ILE A 1121 9.05 -5.06 -7.10
CA ILE A 1121 8.27 -5.52 -8.25
C ILE A 1121 7.13 -4.52 -8.46
N ASP A 1122 7.10 -3.88 -9.62
CA ASP A 1122 6.09 -2.91 -10.02
C ASP A 1122 5.19 -3.55 -11.08
N PHE A 1123 3.94 -3.89 -10.70
CA PHE A 1123 2.94 -4.42 -11.62
C PHE A 1123 2.20 -3.25 -12.29
N ARG A 1124 2.48 -2.96 -13.56
CA ARG A 1124 1.81 -1.87 -14.29
C ARG A 1124 0.75 -2.39 -15.23
N GLY A 1125 -0.44 -2.47 -14.69
CA GLY A 1125 -1.66 -2.82 -15.39
C GLY A 1125 -1.79 -4.32 -15.57
N GLY A 1126 -2.96 -4.83 -15.23
CA GLY A 1126 -3.57 -6.09 -15.61
C GLY A 1126 -5.05 -5.78 -15.87
N GLU A 1127 -5.81 -6.75 -16.35
CA GLU A 1127 -7.27 -6.65 -16.33
C GLU A 1127 -7.79 -8.02 -15.88
N VAL A 1128 -8.92 -8.06 -15.16
CA VAL A 1128 -9.52 -9.32 -14.74
C VAL A 1128 -9.81 -10.20 -15.97
N GLY A 1129 -9.30 -11.44 -15.96
CA GLY A 1129 -9.35 -12.38 -17.10
C GLY A 1129 -8.14 -12.30 -18.04
N MET A 1130 -7.27 -11.30 -17.85
CA MET A 1130 -6.02 -11.08 -18.59
C MET A 1130 -4.89 -10.72 -17.63
N ALA A 1131 -4.70 -11.55 -16.60
CA ALA A 1131 -3.80 -11.25 -15.51
C ALA A 1131 -2.31 -11.33 -15.87
N ASN A 1132 -1.48 -10.58 -15.16
CA ASN A 1132 -0.03 -10.76 -15.14
C ASN A 1132 0.34 -11.93 -14.23
N TYR A 1133 1.24 -12.78 -14.72
CA TYR A 1133 1.77 -13.90 -13.96
C TYR A 1133 3.29 -13.82 -13.90
N LEU A 1134 3.81 -13.74 -12.67
CA LEU A 1134 5.24 -13.88 -12.40
C LEU A 1134 5.48 -15.17 -11.63
N TYR A 1135 6.05 -16.17 -12.32
CA TYR A 1135 6.51 -17.42 -11.71
C TYR A 1135 7.97 -17.30 -11.29
N ILE A 1136 8.30 -17.72 -10.07
CA ILE A 1136 9.64 -17.67 -9.50
C ILE A 1136 9.94 -19.05 -8.92
N ASP A 1137 10.95 -19.76 -9.44
CA ASP A 1137 11.30 -21.08 -8.91
C ASP A 1137 12.01 -20.98 -7.53
N GLU A 1138 12.76 -19.91 -7.29
CA GLU A 1138 13.51 -19.66 -6.06
C GLU A 1138 13.50 -18.16 -5.70
N LEU A 1139 12.94 -17.80 -4.55
CA LEU A 1139 12.93 -16.43 -4.03
C LEU A 1139 13.93 -16.30 -2.87
N ILE A 1140 14.99 -15.51 -3.06
CA ILE A 1140 16.03 -15.26 -2.07
C ILE A 1140 15.94 -13.79 -1.63
N ILE A 1141 15.64 -13.52 -0.36
CA ILE A 1141 15.68 -12.16 0.20
C ILE A 1141 16.78 -12.10 1.25
N GLY A 1142 17.83 -11.33 0.98
CA GLY A 1142 18.99 -11.16 1.85
C GLY A 1142 18.60 -10.72 3.28
N VAL A 1143 19.49 -10.98 4.24
CA VAL A 1143 19.28 -10.50 5.61
C VAL A 1143 19.26 -8.97 5.62
N GLY A 1144 18.25 -8.37 6.26
CA GLY A 1144 18.02 -6.92 6.25
C GLY A 1144 17.50 -6.37 4.92
N SER A 1145 17.23 -7.22 3.93
CA SER A 1145 16.67 -6.83 2.64
C SER A 1145 15.13 -6.91 2.67
N LYS A 1146 14.47 -6.09 1.83
CA LYS A 1146 13.02 -6.01 1.71
C LYS A 1146 12.61 -6.02 0.23
N LEU A 1147 11.55 -6.77 -0.08
CA LEU A 1147 10.88 -6.79 -1.36
C LEU A 1147 9.54 -6.07 -1.23
N THR A 1148 9.36 -4.97 -1.95
CA THR A 1148 8.09 -4.26 -2.02
C THR A 1148 7.38 -4.56 -3.33
N ILE A 1149 6.11 -4.92 -3.26
CA ILE A 1149 5.23 -5.12 -4.41
C ILE A 1149 4.34 -3.88 -4.53
N ARG A 1150 4.35 -3.25 -5.71
CA ARG A 1150 3.60 -2.02 -6.00
C ARG A 1150 2.58 -2.24 -7.09
N ASN A 1151 1.56 -1.38 -7.08
CA ASN A 1151 0.50 -1.35 -8.09
C ASN A 1151 -0.17 -2.72 -8.29
N TRP A 1152 -0.31 -3.47 -7.20
CA TRP A 1152 -0.89 -4.81 -7.21
C TRP A 1152 -2.42 -4.75 -7.20
N PHE A 1153 -3.06 -5.49 -8.10
CA PHE A 1153 -4.51 -5.64 -8.14
C PHE A 1153 -4.96 -7.10 -8.05
N GLU A 1154 -5.95 -7.38 -7.20
CA GLU A 1154 -6.45 -8.74 -6.99
C GLU A 1154 -7.09 -9.30 -8.26
N GLY A 1155 -6.70 -10.51 -8.66
CA GLY A 1155 -7.23 -11.16 -9.87
C GLY A 1155 -6.62 -10.66 -11.19
N GLU A 1156 -5.88 -9.55 -11.14
CA GLU A 1156 -5.15 -8.99 -12.28
C GLU A 1156 -3.66 -9.28 -12.22
N ASP A 1157 -3.11 -9.51 -11.03
CA ASP A 1157 -1.70 -9.82 -10.83
C ASP A 1157 -1.52 -11.09 -9.98
N TYR A 1158 -0.51 -11.89 -10.33
CA TYR A 1158 -0.15 -13.15 -9.66
C TYR A 1158 1.36 -13.23 -9.46
N LEU A 1159 1.79 -13.31 -8.19
CA LEU A 1159 3.16 -13.56 -7.77
C LEU A 1159 3.24 -14.99 -7.25
N LEU A 1160 3.81 -15.88 -8.07
CA LEU A 1160 3.80 -17.31 -7.85
C LEU A 1160 5.22 -17.80 -7.53
N VAL A 1161 5.42 -18.33 -6.33
CA VAL A 1161 6.72 -18.84 -5.85
C VAL A 1161 6.65 -20.36 -5.76
N HIS A 1162 7.60 -21.05 -6.38
CA HIS A 1162 7.61 -22.50 -6.45
C HIS A 1162 7.78 -23.12 -5.06
N ARG A 1163 7.16 -24.27 -4.87
CA ARG A 1163 7.24 -25.07 -3.66
C ARG A 1163 8.52 -25.84 -3.67
N SER A 1164 9.47 -25.46 -2.83
CA SER A 1164 10.59 -26.35 -2.60
C SER A 1164 10.06 -27.60 -1.88
N LYS A 1165 10.57 -28.80 -2.23
CA LYS A 1165 10.29 -30.04 -1.48
C LYS A 1165 10.64 -29.92 0.02
N TYR A 1166 11.44 -28.91 0.39
CA TYR A 1166 11.83 -28.63 1.77
C TYR A 1166 10.74 -27.89 2.57
N ASP A 1167 9.88 -27.12 1.90
CA ASP A 1167 8.78 -26.37 2.56
C ASP A 1167 7.61 -27.29 2.96
N GLU A 1168 7.41 -28.40 2.24
CA GLU A 1168 6.33 -29.37 2.49
C GLU A 1168 6.54 -30.18 3.78
N TYR A 1169 7.79 -30.35 4.24
CA TYR A 1169 8.11 -31.22 5.38
C TYR A 1169 8.09 -30.51 6.76
N ARG A 1170 7.97 -29.18 6.79
CA ARG A 1170 8.15 -28.38 8.02
C ARG A 1170 6.91 -27.66 8.55
N TYR A 1171 5.76 -27.77 7.86
CA TYR A 1171 4.50 -27.22 8.37
C TYR A 1171 3.99 -27.96 9.63
N THR A 1172 4.63 -29.06 10.03
CA THR A 1172 4.26 -29.91 11.16
C THR A 1172 5.15 -29.75 12.40
N ASP A 1173 6.18 -28.88 12.39
CA ASP A 1173 7.04 -28.63 13.57
C ASP A 1173 6.59 -27.36 14.32
N PRO A 1174 5.97 -27.49 15.51
CA PRO A 1174 5.50 -26.36 16.30
C PRO A 1174 6.60 -25.56 17.01
N SER A 1175 7.88 -25.93 16.88
CA SER A 1175 9.01 -25.24 17.54
C SER A 1175 9.52 -23.97 16.83
N GLY A 1176 8.95 -23.61 15.68
CA GLY A 1176 8.64 -22.21 15.33
C GLY A 1176 9.75 -21.22 14.97
N LEU A 1177 11.06 -21.54 14.90
CA LEU A 1177 12.05 -20.46 14.73
C LEU A 1177 13.21 -20.63 13.73
N ASN A 1178 13.31 -21.69 12.92
CA ASN A 1178 14.41 -21.73 11.92
C ASN A 1178 14.14 -22.59 10.67
N GLY A 1179 13.86 -21.95 9.52
CA GLY A 1179 14.41 -22.37 8.22
C GLY A 1179 13.46 -22.91 7.14
N GLY A 1180 12.53 -22.10 6.66
CA GLY A 1180 11.90 -22.26 5.34
C GLY A 1180 11.79 -20.91 4.64
N ILE A 1181 11.67 -20.87 3.31
CA ILE A 1181 11.52 -19.61 2.53
C ILE A 1181 10.41 -18.75 3.15
N LEU A 1182 9.32 -19.41 3.59
CA LEU A 1182 8.09 -18.82 4.12
C LEU A 1182 8.23 -18.13 5.50
N ALA A 1183 9.14 -18.60 6.37
CA ALA A 1183 9.30 -18.03 7.72
C ALA A 1183 10.05 -16.69 7.70
N ASN A 1184 10.96 -16.50 6.73
CA ASN A 1184 11.72 -15.27 6.56
C ASN A 1184 11.04 -14.26 5.62
N THR A 1185 10.17 -14.72 4.70
CA THR A 1185 9.47 -13.83 3.75
C THR A 1185 8.37 -13.00 4.41
N ASN A 1186 7.71 -13.49 5.46
CA ASN A 1186 6.56 -12.78 6.05
C ASN A 1186 6.88 -11.42 6.70
N GLN A 1187 8.15 -11.18 7.02
CA GLN A 1187 8.62 -9.89 7.53
C GLN A 1187 9.37 -9.06 6.48
N ARG A 1188 9.60 -9.62 5.28
CA ARG A 1188 10.49 -9.04 4.26
C ARG A 1188 9.81 -8.77 2.93
N VAL A 1189 8.58 -9.25 2.72
CA VAL A 1189 7.73 -8.90 1.58
C VAL A 1189 6.64 -7.95 2.05
N GLU A 1190 6.46 -6.84 1.36
CA GLU A 1190 5.42 -5.84 1.63
C GLU A 1190 4.63 -5.56 0.35
N PHE A 1191 3.32 -5.41 0.49
CA PHE A 1191 2.46 -4.90 -0.58
C PHE A 1191 2.11 -3.44 -0.25
N GLU A 1192 2.48 -2.51 -1.13
CA GLU A 1192 2.20 -1.09 -0.94
C GLU A 1192 0.68 -0.86 -0.85
N GLY A 1193 0.23 -0.20 0.22
CA GLY A 1193 -1.20 0.02 0.50
C GLY A 1193 -1.90 -1.11 1.26
N TYR A 1194 -1.21 -2.20 1.59
CA TYR A 1194 -1.78 -3.35 2.31
C TYR A 1194 -1.01 -3.64 3.61
N SER A 1195 -1.72 -4.13 4.62
CA SER A 1195 -1.14 -4.38 5.97
C SER A 1195 -0.90 -5.86 6.28
N PHE A 1196 -1.30 -6.76 5.38
CA PHE A 1196 -1.22 -8.20 5.59
C PHE A 1196 -0.58 -8.89 4.39
N LEU A 1197 0.03 -10.03 4.66
CA LEU A 1197 0.63 -10.92 3.67
C LEU A 1197 0.14 -12.34 3.94
N TYR A 1198 -0.30 -13.00 2.89
CA TYR A 1198 -0.78 -14.38 2.89
C TYR A 1198 -0.05 -15.18 1.83
N ILE A 1199 0.05 -16.47 2.11
CA ILE A 1199 0.61 -17.45 1.19
C ILE A 1199 -0.48 -18.48 0.95
N ALA A 1200 -0.98 -18.51 -0.28
CA ALA A 1200 -2.07 -19.37 -0.69
C ALA A 1200 -1.55 -20.51 -1.56
N HIS A 1201 -2.19 -21.68 -1.46
CA HIS A 1201 -1.95 -22.77 -2.39
C HIS A 1201 -2.47 -22.35 -3.77
N TYR A 1202 -1.58 -22.20 -4.76
CA TYR A 1202 -2.00 -21.95 -6.15
C TYR A 1202 -2.25 -23.27 -6.87
N ASN A 1203 -1.20 -24.08 -7.07
CA ASN A 1203 -1.29 -25.43 -7.65
C ASN A 1203 -0.28 -26.38 -6.99
N GLU A 1204 -0.07 -27.58 -7.52
CA GLU A 1204 0.87 -28.56 -6.96
C GLU A 1204 2.32 -28.05 -6.82
N ASP A 1205 2.75 -27.18 -7.75
CA ASP A 1205 4.14 -26.71 -7.82
C ASP A 1205 4.35 -25.31 -7.23
N TYR A 1206 3.31 -24.49 -7.01
CA TYR A 1206 3.47 -23.07 -6.63
C TYR A 1206 2.57 -22.64 -5.47
N TYR A 1207 3.10 -21.72 -4.66
CA TYR A 1207 2.35 -20.84 -3.77
C TYR A 1207 2.09 -19.50 -4.46
N GLU A 1208 0.92 -18.91 -4.20
CA GLU A 1208 0.64 -17.51 -4.49
C GLU A 1208 0.96 -16.67 -3.26
N VAL A 1209 1.75 -15.62 -3.45
CA VAL A 1209 2.06 -14.62 -2.42
C VAL A 1209 1.13 -13.42 -2.66
N THR A 1210 0.24 -13.12 -1.72
CA THR A 1210 -0.87 -12.18 -1.91
C THR A 1210 -1.24 -11.44 -0.62
N PRO A 1211 -1.72 -10.19 -0.65
CA PRO A 1211 -2.18 -9.50 0.54
C PRO A 1211 -3.59 -9.93 1.01
N PHE A 1212 -4.22 -10.91 0.36
CA PHE A 1212 -5.59 -11.38 0.66
C PHE A 1212 -5.66 -12.81 1.22
N PRO A 1213 -6.48 -13.08 2.26
CA PRO A 1213 -6.61 -14.41 2.84
C PRO A 1213 -7.42 -15.34 1.94
N ARG A 1214 -6.79 -16.34 1.31
CA ARG A 1214 -7.48 -17.46 0.65
C ARG A 1214 -7.54 -18.69 1.56
N GLN A 1215 -8.35 -18.63 2.62
CA GLN A 1215 -8.27 -19.66 3.66
C GLN A 1215 -8.86 -21.04 3.33
N MET A 1216 -9.59 -21.29 2.23
CA MET A 1216 -10.23 -22.62 2.03
C MET A 1216 -10.40 -23.13 0.59
N ALA A 1217 -9.63 -22.66 -0.40
CA ALA A 1217 -9.69 -23.25 -1.74
C ALA A 1217 -8.97 -24.62 -1.86
N THR A 1218 -8.45 -25.17 -0.76
CA THR A 1218 -7.52 -26.31 -0.70
C THR A 1218 -8.10 -27.68 -1.09
N TYR A 1219 -9.35 -27.78 -1.57
CA TYR A 1219 -9.95 -29.09 -1.92
C TYR A 1219 -10.74 -29.13 -3.24
N PHE A 1220 -10.76 -28.07 -4.04
CA PHE A 1220 -11.36 -28.16 -5.39
C PHE A 1220 -10.25 -28.45 -6.42
N PRO A 1221 -10.23 -29.64 -7.07
CA PRO A 1221 -9.25 -29.94 -8.11
C PRO A 1221 -9.38 -28.95 -9.28
N GLU A 1222 -8.28 -28.67 -9.97
CA GLU A 1222 -8.26 -27.70 -11.09
C GLU A 1222 -9.30 -28.07 -12.18
N PRO A 1223 -9.88 -27.08 -12.89
CA PRO A 1223 -10.83 -27.31 -14.00
C PRO A 1223 -10.34 -28.30 -15.07
N SER A 1224 -9.03 -28.36 -15.30
CA SER A 1224 -8.36 -29.30 -16.22
C SER A 1224 -8.48 -30.76 -15.78
N THR A 1225 -8.45 -31.01 -14.46
CA THR A 1225 -8.63 -32.33 -13.86
C THR A 1225 -10.07 -32.83 -14.06
N TYR A 1226 -11.06 -31.94 -13.96
CA TYR A 1226 -12.45 -32.26 -14.33
C TYR A 1226 -12.57 -32.60 -15.82
N GLY A 1227 -11.88 -31.85 -16.69
CA GLY A 1227 -11.85 -32.15 -18.13
C GLY A 1227 -11.20 -33.50 -18.47
N ALA A 1228 -10.12 -33.88 -17.79
CA ALA A 1228 -9.44 -35.16 -17.99
C ALA A 1228 -10.27 -36.35 -17.47
N ILE A 1229 -10.91 -36.18 -16.31
CA ILE A 1229 -11.82 -37.20 -15.75
C ILE A 1229 -13.03 -37.37 -16.67
N LEU A 1230 -13.64 -36.28 -17.15
CA LEU A 1230 -14.76 -36.34 -18.08
C LEU A 1230 -14.35 -36.90 -19.45
N GLY A 1231 -13.15 -36.57 -19.93
CA GLY A 1231 -12.58 -37.12 -21.18
C GLY A 1231 -12.29 -38.62 -21.10
N ALA A 1232 -11.70 -39.08 -19.99
CA ALA A 1232 -11.46 -40.50 -19.74
C ALA A 1232 -12.77 -41.28 -19.58
N THR A 1233 -13.75 -40.70 -18.89
CA THR A 1233 -15.09 -41.28 -18.72
C THR A 1233 -15.82 -41.33 -20.07
N GLY A 1234 -15.69 -40.28 -20.89
CA GLY A 1234 -16.23 -40.22 -22.25
C GLY A 1234 -15.61 -41.25 -23.20
N LEU A 1235 -14.29 -41.44 -23.15
CA LEU A 1235 -13.59 -42.48 -23.92
C LEU A 1235 -13.96 -43.90 -23.44
N GLY A 1236 -14.09 -44.10 -22.13
CA GLY A 1236 -14.56 -45.35 -21.53
C GLY A 1236 -15.99 -45.70 -21.98
N LEU A 1237 -16.90 -44.72 -21.98
CA LEU A 1237 -18.28 -44.86 -22.50
C LEU A 1237 -18.31 -45.16 -24.00
N LEU A 1238 -17.43 -44.54 -24.79
CA LEU A 1238 -17.36 -44.78 -26.24
C LEU A 1238 -16.84 -46.18 -26.57
N LEU A 1239 -15.83 -46.67 -25.83
CA LEU A 1239 -15.32 -48.04 -25.96
C LEU A 1239 -16.34 -49.07 -25.47
N TRP A 1240 -17.04 -48.79 -24.37
CA TRP A 1240 -18.11 -49.65 -23.86
C TRP A 1240 -19.29 -49.74 -24.84
N ARG A 1241 -19.64 -48.64 -25.51
CA ARG A 1241 -20.69 -48.61 -26.55
C ARG A 1241 -20.30 -49.38 -27.81
N ARG A 1242 -19.00 -49.44 -28.17
CA ARG A 1242 -18.49 -50.25 -29.29
C ARG A 1242 -18.43 -51.75 -29.00
N HIS A 1243 -18.37 -52.16 -27.73
CA HIS A 1243 -18.30 -53.57 -27.33
C HIS A 1243 -19.64 -54.24 -27.02
N LYS A 1244 -20.79 -53.55 -27.14
CA LYS A 1244 -22.09 -54.23 -27.06
C LYS A 1244 -22.34 -55.06 -28.33
N PRO A 1245 -22.41 -56.41 -28.26
CA PRO A 1245 -22.76 -57.22 -29.41
C PRO A 1245 -24.17 -56.86 -29.87
N ARG A 1246 -24.30 -56.51 -31.15
CA ARG A 1246 -25.60 -56.28 -31.81
C ARG A 1246 -26.45 -57.55 -31.64
N ARG A 1247 -27.50 -57.47 -30.83
CA ARG A 1247 -28.51 -58.53 -30.76
C ARG A 1247 -29.37 -58.51 -32.02
N PRO A 1248 -29.80 -59.69 -32.52
CA PRO A 1248 -30.47 -59.81 -33.81
C PRO A 1248 -31.92 -59.35 -33.72
N ASN A 1249 -32.41 -58.74 -34.80
CA ASN A 1249 -33.81 -58.39 -34.98
C ASN A 1249 -34.71 -59.63 -34.87
N GLN A 1250 -35.77 -59.54 -34.06
CA GLN A 1250 -37.02 -60.25 -34.29
C GLN A 1250 -38.20 -59.34 -33.94
N GLU A 1251 -39.28 -59.59 -34.67
CA GLU A 1251 -40.46 -58.77 -35.03
C GLU A 1251 -41.23 -58.10 -33.89
#